data_AF-A0A5N9IEY8-F1
#
_entry.id   AF-A0A5N9IEY8-F1
#
_cell.length_a   1.000
_cell.length_b   1.000
_cell.length_c   1.000
_cell.angle_alpha   90.00
_cell.angle_beta   90.00
_cell.angle_gamma   90.00
#
_symmetry.space_group_name_H-M   'P 1'
#
loop_
_entity.id
_entity.type
_entity.pdbx_description
1 polymer ?
#
loop_
_entity_poly.entity_id
_entity_poly.type
_entity_poly.pdbx_seq_one_letter_code
_entity_poly.pdbx_strand_id
1 'polypeptide(L)'
;MSERPTRATADWARRYIETFDLALVPIEPGEKGPKGAGWNKPGGYFTEASKAEAFWAANPSHNLGVVLGPSGVCSLDVDDVELTRLVLRQTLGLDVDALADAFPTSVGNPERFRVMFRVPEGVELSRHALVWPNKNDPDGTIYKGLMAQVKAAMEEGDSTREAAFRMAADPFKKVTVFELRGGLVQDVLPPSIHPGTRKPYTWRTPPAAEGLPVLPAELLAIWQSWDAFKPKGEAVCPWWPKAATLVPAARPAAKPSPAAARTGERLPEVIPEFNRIHDIATMIEAHGYKRIDGKWLSPHSSSGAPGVTITDGKLYSHHTSDPLANGHKNDAFDVFCILMHNGDQKAATKAAAQILGIDAKSRPPAPPPMGELPLAPSVVEQAELPPLEVSDTEHLPHAPSDDEAPSPAGSSAKGGAGGDALDIDVALRRFALVEGTTSVWDLDKGRAMKRAGFEALVGKPLAKEWIERTDKKLIASEQVTELEQARKMSSKKGGALKLEPLDRYIYIDGTKEAWDREKKRRLPEGSVKMALGDAYQLWLNSPDRRVVDVDHIVFDPTMTKDPAIYINTFEGLPLTPVRNDAACENLRWLIAFLCNNDSEALDWLVKWLAYPLQHMGAKMDTAILFHSTMEGSGKSLLFADIMGELYGRYSATVGQAQLEGNFNAWQSGKLWAVFEEVVSRDQRYNQVGKIKHMITGKTVRMESKFINGWEESNHMNSAFLSNEIMPWPISEDDRRMLVMWPLETLPSERQKAIAGELANGGVAALYGWLLDVDLGDFNQRTRPPKTEARQRLVELSRTAWQTFFHLWRNGELGYGLWGCCLTSDVYAMFIEWCAHNKEHAMSQTKFSLMLSAKVEKTRAIPWSDCSTGKDVRRFAAFFMPSDGDPSLPPSMNAAVLGKNVREWRERAKLAGWTVEAWDHIKRVAA
;
A
#
# COMPACT_ATOMS: atom_id res chain seq x y z
N MET A 1 43.04 19.55 -20.44
CA MET A 1 42.74 20.03 -19.07
C MET A 1 42.91 21.55 -19.08
N SER A 2 42.09 22.34 -18.40
CA SER A 2 42.38 23.77 -18.21
C SER A 2 43.25 23.92 -16.97
N GLU A 3 44.51 24.32 -17.15
CA GLU A 3 45.49 24.36 -16.07
C GLU A 3 45.14 25.46 -15.06
N ARG A 4 44.95 25.08 -13.78
CA ARG A 4 44.92 26.03 -12.67
C ARG A 4 46.35 26.53 -12.41
N PRO A 5 46.57 27.84 -12.21
CA PRO A 5 47.76 28.31 -11.50
C PRO A 5 47.78 27.69 -10.10
N THR A 6 48.78 26.87 -9.80
CA THR A 6 48.81 26.04 -8.58
C THR A 6 48.76 26.86 -7.29
N ARG A 7 49.49 27.98 -7.26
CA ARG A 7 49.48 28.94 -6.12
C ARG A 7 48.08 29.40 -5.75
N ALA A 8 47.24 29.74 -6.73
CA ALA A 8 45.95 30.39 -6.49
C ALA A 8 45.02 29.59 -5.55
N THR A 9 45.02 28.26 -5.61
CA THR A 9 44.12 27.47 -4.73
C THR A 9 44.63 27.45 -3.28
N ALA A 10 45.95 27.44 -3.07
CA ALA A 10 46.58 27.55 -1.76
C ALA A 10 46.46 28.98 -1.18
N ASP A 11 46.63 30.00 -2.01
CA ASP A 11 46.42 31.41 -1.65
C ASP A 11 44.97 31.67 -1.19
N TRP A 12 43.99 31.11 -1.90
CA TRP A 12 42.58 31.14 -1.48
C TRP A 12 42.35 30.34 -0.19
N ALA A 13 42.97 29.17 -0.01
CA ALA A 13 42.86 28.38 1.21
C ALA A 13 43.37 29.16 2.45
N ARG A 14 44.53 29.81 2.34
CA ARG A 14 45.02 30.76 3.35
C ARG A 14 43.96 31.83 3.64
N ARG A 15 43.50 32.53 2.59
CA ARG A 15 42.59 33.69 2.71
C ARG A 15 41.26 33.35 3.38
N TYR A 16 40.67 32.20 3.07
CA TYR A 16 39.41 31.77 3.69
C TYR A 16 39.53 31.55 5.20
N ILE A 17 40.70 31.12 5.68
CA ILE A 17 40.97 31.03 7.12
C ILE A 17 41.31 32.42 7.68
N GLU A 18 42.36 33.08 7.17
CA GLU A 18 42.90 34.32 7.77
C GLU A 18 41.95 35.53 7.69
N THR A 19 41.12 35.65 6.65
CA THR A 19 40.21 36.79 6.47
C THR A 19 38.79 36.49 6.95
N PHE A 20 38.34 35.23 6.88
CA PHE A 20 36.92 34.87 7.01
C PHE A 20 36.61 33.85 8.12
N ASP A 21 37.63 33.32 8.79
CA ASP A 21 37.54 32.34 9.90
C ASP A 21 36.82 31.04 9.50
N LEU A 22 37.08 30.55 8.28
CA LEU A 22 36.41 29.36 7.73
C LEU A 22 37.24 28.08 7.93
N ALA A 23 36.61 27.07 8.53
CA ALA A 23 37.13 25.71 8.63
C ALA A 23 37.04 24.99 7.28
N LEU A 24 38.18 24.72 6.64
CA LEU A 24 38.25 24.17 5.28
C LEU A 24 38.42 22.65 5.26
N VAL A 25 37.71 21.97 4.37
CA VAL A 25 37.81 20.53 4.14
C VAL A 25 38.26 20.23 2.70
N PRO A 26 39.23 19.31 2.49
CA PRO A 26 39.65 18.92 1.15
C PRO A 26 38.59 18.05 0.46
N ILE A 27 38.26 18.40 -0.77
CA ILE A 27 37.34 17.66 -1.64
C ILE A 27 38.14 17.04 -2.78
N GLU A 28 37.93 15.75 -3.04
CA GLU A 28 38.65 15.01 -4.08
C GLU A 28 38.42 15.61 -5.50
N PRO A 29 39.39 15.53 -6.41
CA PRO A 29 39.23 16.04 -7.77
C PRO A 29 38.08 15.35 -8.52
N GLY A 30 37.08 16.13 -8.94
CA GLY A 30 35.89 15.61 -9.61
C GLY A 30 34.69 15.33 -8.69
N GLU A 31 34.84 15.51 -7.37
CA GLU A 31 33.74 15.31 -6.41
C GLU A 31 33.01 16.61 -6.04
N LYS A 32 31.80 16.46 -5.48
CA LYS A 32 31.00 17.55 -4.88
C LYS A 32 31.12 17.66 -3.36
N GLY A 33 31.89 16.78 -2.72
CA GLY A 33 32.10 16.75 -1.28
C GLY A 33 33.21 15.78 -0.86
N PRO A 34 33.67 15.85 0.39
CA PRO A 34 34.69 14.95 0.93
C PRO A 34 34.12 13.53 1.11
N LYS A 35 34.99 12.52 0.93
CA LYS A 35 34.66 11.11 1.19
C LYS A 35 35.20 10.65 2.55
N GLY A 36 34.77 9.48 2.98
CA GLY A 36 35.16 8.88 4.27
C GLY A 36 34.41 9.45 5.47
N ALA A 37 34.74 8.93 6.66
CA ALA A 37 34.15 9.36 7.92
C ALA A 37 35.08 10.31 8.68
N GLY A 38 34.52 11.30 9.37
CA GLY A 38 35.27 12.18 10.28
C GLY A 38 35.74 13.51 9.69
N TRP A 39 35.55 13.78 8.39
CA TRP A 39 35.89 15.07 7.76
C TRP A 39 35.19 16.29 8.40
N ASN A 40 34.06 16.06 9.08
CA ASN A 40 33.28 17.08 9.80
C ASN A 40 33.56 17.12 11.32
N LYS A 41 34.54 16.35 11.81
CA LYS A 41 34.97 16.35 13.22
C LYS A 41 36.24 17.20 13.37
N PRO A 42 36.54 17.75 14.57
CA PRO A 42 37.80 18.44 14.84
C PRO A 42 39.01 17.59 14.41
N GLY A 43 39.92 18.18 13.63
CA GLY A 43 41.06 17.50 13.01
C GLY A 43 40.79 16.87 11.64
N GLY A 44 39.53 16.76 11.22
CA GLY A 44 39.13 16.37 9.85
C GLY A 44 39.08 17.53 8.84
N TYR A 45 39.23 18.76 9.34
CA TYR A 45 39.24 20.01 8.58
C TYR A 45 40.36 20.94 9.09
N PHE A 46 40.81 21.87 8.25
CA PHE A 46 41.85 22.84 8.54
C PHE A 46 41.26 24.15 9.08
N THR A 47 41.69 24.56 10.26
CA THR A 47 41.50 25.92 10.83
C THR A 47 42.81 26.71 10.93
N GLU A 48 43.94 26.10 10.56
CA GLU A 48 45.25 26.75 10.54
C GLU A 48 45.66 27.04 9.09
N ALA A 49 45.81 28.32 8.74
CA ALA A 49 46.03 28.78 7.38
C ALA A 49 47.29 28.21 6.73
N SER A 50 48.37 28.05 7.50
CA SER A 50 49.63 27.44 7.05
C SER A 50 49.50 25.95 6.73
N LYS A 51 48.71 25.19 7.51
CA LYS A 51 48.43 23.77 7.23
C LYS A 51 47.54 23.60 6.00
N ALA A 52 46.54 24.47 5.84
CA ALA A 52 45.70 24.51 4.65
C ALA A 52 46.52 24.85 3.39
N GLU A 53 47.28 25.95 3.40
CA GLU A 53 48.15 26.34 2.28
C GLU A 53 49.09 25.17 1.89
N ALA A 54 49.79 24.58 2.85
CA ALA A 54 50.70 23.46 2.59
C ALA A 54 49.97 22.25 1.96
N PHE A 55 48.76 21.93 2.41
CA PHE A 55 47.97 20.86 1.82
C PHE A 55 47.58 21.18 0.36
N TRP A 56 46.99 22.34 0.07
CA TRP A 56 46.52 22.68 -1.28
C TRP A 56 47.66 23.05 -2.24
N ALA A 57 48.84 23.44 -1.73
CA ALA A 57 50.06 23.59 -2.53
C ALA A 57 50.60 22.22 -3.00
N ALA A 58 50.54 21.19 -2.15
CA ALA A 58 50.86 19.81 -2.51
C ALA A 58 49.76 19.14 -3.35
N ASN A 59 48.49 19.54 -3.17
CA ASN A 59 47.31 18.91 -3.77
C ASN A 59 46.46 19.90 -4.62
N PRO A 60 47.02 20.60 -5.62
CA PRO A 60 46.35 21.71 -6.33
C PRO A 60 45.15 21.30 -7.20
N SER A 61 44.95 20.00 -7.42
CA SER A 61 43.79 19.42 -8.10
C SER A 61 42.55 19.32 -7.20
N HIS A 62 42.72 19.34 -5.87
CA HIS A 62 41.59 19.22 -4.94
C HIS A 62 40.71 20.47 -4.95
N ASN A 63 39.47 20.29 -4.54
CA ASN A 63 38.49 21.34 -4.34
C ASN A 63 38.50 21.81 -2.88
N LEU A 64 38.00 23.03 -2.66
CA LEU A 64 37.85 23.69 -1.37
C LEU A 64 36.40 23.50 -0.91
N GLY A 65 36.19 22.74 0.17
CA GLY A 65 34.96 22.79 0.94
C GLY A 65 35.14 23.66 2.18
N VAL A 66 34.05 24.26 2.67
CA VAL A 66 33.95 24.83 4.02
C VAL A 66 32.98 24.01 4.84
N VAL A 67 33.31 23.70 6.10
CA VAL A 67 32.40 23.04 7.05
C VAL A 67 31.62 24.13 7.78
N LEU A 68 30.30 24.20 7.58
CA LEU A 68 29.51 25.39 7.91
C LEU A 68 29.50 25.71 9.42
N GLY A 69 29.18 24.71 10.26
CA GLY A 69 29.10 24.84 11.72
C GLY A 69 30.39 25.31 12.38
N PRO A 70 31.54 24.63 12.21
CA PRO A 70 32.82 25.03 12.78
C PRO A 70 33.36 26.38 12.28
N SER A 71 32.79 26.92 11.19
CA SER A 71 33.11 28.23 10.63
C SER A 71 32.16 29.35 11.07
N GLY A 72 31.10 29.02 11.82
CA GLY A 72 30.04 29.97 12.17
C GLY A 72 29.29 30.56 10.96
N VAL A 73 29.12 29.79 9.87
CA VAL A 73 28.41 30.24 8.65
C VAL A 73 27.22 29.36 8.28
N CYS A 74 26.36 29.89 7.42
CA CYS A 74 25.23 29.18 6.83
C CYS A 74 25.00 29.64 5.38
N SER A 75 24.19 28.90 4.63
CA SER A 75 23.89 29.25 3.24
C SER A 75 22.44 28.95 2.83
N LEU A 76 21.98 29.72 1.84
CA LEU A 76 20.80 29.43 1.04
C LEU A 76 21.29 28.90 -0.32
N ASP A 77 21.08 27.62 -0.56
CA ASP A 77 21.47 26.90 -1.79
C ASP A 77 20.28 26.88 -2.74
N VAL A 78 20.32 27.68 -3.82
CA VAL A 78 19.21 27.84 -4.77
C VAL A 78 19.36 26.85 -5.91
N ASP A 79 18.68 25.71 -5.78
CA ASP A 79 18.72 24.60 -6.75
C ASP A 79 17.77 24.81 -7.95
N ASP A 80 16.65 25.51 -7.74
CA ASP A 80 15.78 26.01 -8.80
C ASP A 80 15.43 27.49 -8.52
N VAL A 81 15.94 28.39 -9.36
CA VAL A 81 15.80 29.84 -9.18
C VAL A 81 14.36 30.31 -9.39
N GLU A 82 13.65 29.76 -10.38
CA GLU A 82 12.28 30.17 -10.69
C GLU A 82 11.31 29.74 -9.58
N LEU A 83 11.44 28.49 -9.11
CA LEU A 83 10.61 27.97 -8.04
C LEU A 83 10.97 28.60 -6.68
N THR A 84 12.25 28.94 -6.44
CA THR A 84 12.66 29.68 -5.23
C THR A 84 12.14 31.11 -5.24
N ARG A 85 12.22 31.82 -6.38
CA ARG A 85 11.62 33.16 -6.54
C ARG A 85 10.12 33.12 -6.29
N LEU A 86 9.42 32.11 -6.80
CA LEU A 86 7.99 31.91 -6.54
C LEU A 86 7.68 31.71 -5.05
N VAL A 87 8.42 30.83 -4.36
CA VAL A 87 8.21 30.53 -2.93
C VAL A 87 8.53 31.73 -2.04
N LEU A 88 9.72 32.31 -2.15
CA LEU A 88 10.14 33.39 -1.24
C LEU A 88 9.29 34.65 -1.44
N ARG A 89 8.90 34.96 -2.68
CA ARG A 89 8.01 36.09 -2.97
C ARG A 89 6.58 35.88 -2.45
N GLN A 90 6.01 34.68 -2.56
CA GLN A 90 4.64 34.43 -2.07
C GLN A 90 4.55 34.17 -0.57
N THR A 91 5.60 33.63 0.06
CA THR A 91 5.59 33.30 1.50
C THR A 91 6.12 34.41 2.40
N LEU A 92 7.05 35.23 1.90
CA LEU A 92 7.78 36.25 2.71
C LEU A 92 7.89 37.62 2.01
N GLY A 93 7.48 37.75 0.75
CA GLY A 93 7.67 38.98 -0.03
C GLY A 93 9.10 39.24 -0.49
N LEU A 94 10.03 38.31 -0.25
CA LEU A 94 11.45 38.47 -0.57
C LEU A 94 11.75 38.22 -2.05
N ASP A 95 12.68 39.00 -2.60
CA ASP A 95 13.23 38.82 -3.95
C ASP A 95 14.59 38.10 -3.86
N VAL A 96 14.68 36.92 -4.48
CA VAL A 96 15.88 36.07 -4.39
C VAL A 96 17.04 36.58 -5.24
N ASP A 97 16.77 37.31 -6.32
CA ASP A 97 17.82 37.88 -7.17
C ASP A 97 18.42 39.12 -6.52
N ALA A 98 17.58 39.95 -5.88
CA ALA A 98 18.05 41.06 -5.05
C ALA A 98 18.91 40.57 -3.86
N LEU A 99 18.57 39.43 -3.25
CA LEU A 99 19.42 38.79 -2.23
C LEU A 99 20.75 38.32 -2.82
N ALA A 100 20.77 37.76 -4.03
CA ALA A 100 21.99 37.29 -4.69
C ALA A 100 22.96 38.42 -5.07
N ASP A 101 22.44 39.60 -5.41
CA ASP A 101 23.26 40.79 -5.72
C ASP A 101 23.68 41.56 -4.47
N ALA A 102 22.89 41.55 -3.39
CA ALA A 102 23.20 42.24 -2.14
C ALA A 102 24.14 41.46 -1.19
N PHE A 103 24.14 40.12 -1.26
CA PHE A 103 24.86 39.26 -0.30
C PHE A 103 25.89 38.35 -0.99
N PRO A 104 26.97 37.93 -0.29
CA PRO A 104 28.04 37.12 -0.86
C PRO A 104 27.52 35.81 -1.47
N THR A 105 27.69 35.67 -2.79
CA THR A 105 27.01 34.66 -3.60
C THR A 105 27.98 33.93 -4.51
N SER A 106 28.03 32.60 -4.37
CA SER A 106 28.88 31.71 -5.16
C SER A 106 28.09 30.98 -6.26
N VAL A 107 28.72 30.75 -7.41
CA VAL A 107 28.11 30.18 -8.63
C VAL A 107 29.05 29.14 -9.23
N GLY A 108 28.56 27.92 -9.49
CA GLY A 108 29.33 26.83 -10.15
C GLY A 108 28.61 26.16 -11.33
N ASN A 109 27.28 26.26 -11.36
CA ASN A 109 26.44 26.13 -12.54
C ASN A 109 25.73 27.48 -12.73
N PRO A 110 25.80 28.17 -13.89
CA PRO A 110 25.15 29.48 -14.08
C PRO A 110 23.63 29.51 -13.81
N GLU A 111 22.95 28.35 -13.85
CA GLU A 111 21.52 28.20 -13.57
C GLU A 111 21.18 28.18 -12.05
N ARG A 112 22.19 28.18 -11.17
CA ARG A 112 22.06 28.00 -9.71
C ARG A 112 23.05 28.87 -8.96
N PHE A 113 22.70 29.29 -7.75
CA PHE A 113 23.60 30.08 -6.91
C PHE A 113 23.41 29.79 -5.43
N ARG A 114 24.44 30.10 -4.65
CA ARG A 114 24.43 29.93 -3.19
C ARG A 114 24.80 31.23 -2.51
N VAL A 115 23.85 31.78 -1.75
CA VAL A 115 24.06 32.97 -0.92
C VAL A 115 24.57 32.54 0.45
N MET A 116 25.60 33.20 0.97
CA MET A 116 26.29 32.81 2.20
C MET A 116 26.27 33.92 3.25
N PHE A 117 26.09 33.52 4.51
CA PHE A 117 25.93 34.42 5.65
C PHE A 117 26.70 33.91 6.88
N ARG A 118 27.12 34.81 7.76
CA ARG A 118 27.57 34.48 9.12
C ARG A 118 26.35 34.18 10.00
N VAL A 119 26.42 33.14 10.81
CA VAL A 119 25.37 32.80 11.77
C VAL A 119 25.37 33.82 12.91
N PRO A 120 24.21 34.29 13.42
CA PRO A 120 24.16 35.15 14.58
C PRO A 120 24.73 34.47 15.84
N GLU A 121 25.31 35.25 16.75
CA GLU A 121 25.86 34.72 18.00
C GLU A 121 24.78 34.00 18.84
N GLY A 122 25.15 32.84 19.40
CA GLY A 122 24.23 32.01 20.20
C GLY A 122 23.16 31.25 19.42
N VAL A 123 23.17 31.28 18.07
CA VAL A 123 22.20 30.55 17.23
C VAL A 123 22.84 29.29 16.66
N GLU A 124 22.23 28.13 16.91
CA GLU A 124 22.54 26.89 16.19
C GLU A 124 21.58 26.70 15.01
N LEU A 125 22.12 26.36 13.83
CA LEU A 125 21.35 26.12 12.61
C LEU A 125 21.60 24.70 12.08
N SER A 126 20.56 24.08 11.52
CA SER A 126 20.63 22.74 10.90
C SER A 126 20.38 22.81 9.39
N ARG A 127 20.43 21.66 8.69
CA ARG A 127 20.09 21.56 7.27
C ARG A 127 18.60 21.22 7.06
N HIS A 128 17.92 22.08 6.31
CA HIS A 128 16.57 21.85 5.80
C HIS A 128 16.54 21.96 4.26
N ALA A 129 15.54 21.37 3.62
CA ALA A 129 15.38 21.43 2.17
C ALA A 129 13.89 21.47 1.79
N LEU A 130 13.52 22.37 0.89
CA LEU A 130 12.20 22.40 0.28
C LEU A 130 12.25 21.61 -1.03
N VAL A 131 11.51 20.49 -1.09
CA VAL A 131 11.52 19.57 -2.22
C VAL A 131 10.08 19.36 -2.70
N TRP A 132 9.82 19.67 -3.96
CA TRP A 132 8.51 19.52 -4.60
C TRP A 132 8.42 18.23 -5.43
N PRO A 133 7.21 17.68 -5.64
CA PRO A 133 7.02 16.63 -6.64
C PRO A 133 7.36 17.15 -8.03
N ASN A 134 7.73 16.26 -8.94
CA ASN A 134 7.99 16.65 -10.33
C ASN A 134 6.67 17.04 -11.01
N LYS A 135 6.69 18.04 -11.89
CA LYS A 135 5.50 18.47 -12.65
C LYS A 135 4.94 17.35 -13.55
N ASN A 136 5.79 16.43 -14.00
CA ASN A 136 5.45 15.27 -14.81
C ASN A 136 5.10 14.02 -13.98
N ASP A 137 5.27 14.06 -12.65
CA ASP A 137 4.94 12.99 -11.71
C ASP A 137 4.46 13.58 -10.37
N PRO A 138 3.27 14.26 -10.33
CA PRO A 138 2.87 15.06 -9.17
C PRO A 138 2.63 14.28 -7.88
N ASP A 139 2.29 12.99 -7.98
CA ASP A 139 2.13 12.08 -6.84
C ASP A 139 3.37 11.22 -6.56
N GLY A 140 4.37 11.22 -7.46
CA GLY A 140 5.62 10.48 -7.33
C GLY A 140 5.54 9.00 -7.71
N THR A 141 4.47 8.54 -8.37
CA THR A 141 4.24 7.14 -8.72
C THR A 141 5.20 6.66 -9.81
N ILE A 142 5.47 7.47 -10.83
CA ILE A 142 6.31 7.07 -11.97
C ILE A 142 7.77 6.89 -11.52
N TYR A 143 8.31 7.89 -10.81
CA TYR A 143 9.66 7.84 -10.24
C TYR A 143 9.81 6.68 -9.26
N LYS A 144 8.81 6.43 -8.39
CA LYS A 144 8.82 5.30 -7.46
C LYS A 144 8.78 3.95 -8.17
N GLY A 145 8.01 3.83 -9.25
CA GLY A 145 7.96 2.62 -10.09
C GLY A 145 9.28 2.33 -10.77
N LEU A 146 9.90 3.33 -11.40
CA LEU A 146 11.19 3.18 -12.07
C LEU A 146 12.34 2.92 -11.08
N MET A 147 12.35 3.58 -9.91
CA MET A 147 13.34 3.28 -8.86
C MET A 147 13.18 1.89 -8.25
N ALA A 148 11.99 1.27 -8.29
CA ALA A 148 11.82 -0.14 -7.95
C ALA A 148 12.45 -1.07 -9.00
N GLN A 149 12.38 -0.71 -10.29
CA GLN A 149 13.06 -1.43 -11.37
C GLN A 149 14.59 -1.26 -11.31
N VAL A 150 15.10 -0.08 -10.93
CA VAL A 150 16.52 0.14 -10.59
C VAL A 150 16.96 -0.79 -9.47
N LYS A 151 16.16 -0.91 -8.40
CA LYS A 151 16.47 -1.80 -7.27
C LYS A 151 16.47 -3.28 -7.68
N ALA A 152 15.49 -3.73 -8.47
CA ALA A 152 15.46 -5.10 -9.00
C ALA A 152 16.68 -5.40 -9.88
N ALA A 153 17.03 -4.51 -10.81
CA ALA A 153 18.23 -4.67 -11.65
C ALA A 153 19.53 -4.70 -10.83
N MET A 154 19.62 -3.91 -9.77
CA MET A 154 20.76 -3.93 -8.83
C MET A 154 20.82 -5.23 -8.00
N GLU A 155 19.67 -5.80 -7.62
CA GLU A 155 19.59 -7.09 -6.92
C GLU A 155 19.84 -8.29 -7.86
N GLU A 156 19.56 -8.14 -9.15
CA GLU A 156 19.88 -9.10 -10.23
C GLU A 156 21.32 -8.95 -10.76
N GLY A 157 22.02 -7.87 -10.41
CA GLY A 157 23.38 -7.56 -10.89
C GLY A 157 23.48 -6.98 -12.31
N ASP A 158 22.35 -6.65 -12.94
CA ASP A 158 22.29 -6.11 -14.31
C ASP A 158 22.50 -4.59 -14.33
N SER A 159 23.76 -4.20 -14.46
CA SER A 159 24.18 -2.79 -14.57
C SER A 159 23.65 -2.08 -15.83
N THR A 160 23.26 -2.82 -16.88
CA THR A 160 22.72 -2.23 -18.12
C THR A 160 21.26 -1.84 -17.91
N ARG A 161 20.45 -2.73 -17.33
CA ARG A 161 19.07 -2.40 -16.92
C ARG A 161 19.06 -1.36 -15.79
N GLU A 162 19.99 -1.43 -14.85
CA GLU A 162 20.12 -0.40 -13.80
C GLU A 162 20.33 1.00 -14.40
N ALA A 163 21.30 1.14 -15.32
CA ALA A 163 21.57 2.40 -16.01
C ALA A 163 20.37 2.88 -16.85
N ALA A 164 19.72 1.97 -17.59
CA ALA A 164 18.54 2.29 -18.39
C ALA A 164 17.36 2.78 -17.55
N PHE A 165 17.04 2.11 -16.44
CA PHE A 165 15.96 2.54 -15.54
C PHE A 165 16.31 3.82 -14.77
N ARG A 166 17.58 4.05 -14.40
CA ARG A 166 18.01 5.34 -13.83
C ARG A 166 17.84 6.49 -14.83
N MET A 167 18.22 6.29 -16.09
CA MET A 167 18.05 7.28 -17.16
C MET A 167 16.57 7.56 -17.43
N ALA A 168 15.72 6.53 -17.43
CA ALA A 168 14.27 6.69 -17.56
C ALA A 168 13.61 7.40 -16.36
N ALA A 169 14.19 7.27 -15.15
CA ALA A 169 13.66 7.88 -13.93
C ALA A 169 13.95 9.38 -13.79
N ASP A 170 15.08 9.87 -14.32
CA ASP A 170 15.53 11.25 -14.07
C ASP A 170 14.51 12.35 -14.47
N PRO A 171 13.75 12.25 -15.59
CA PRO A 171 12.70 13.22 -15.95
C PRO A 171 11.53 13.34 -14.95
N PHE A 172 11.35 12.35 -14.06
CA PHE A 172 10.29 12.29 -13.05
C PHE A 172 10.80 12.56 -11.62
N LYS A 173 12.11 12.78 -11.47
CA LYS A 173 12.76 13.01 -10.18
C LYS A 173 12.23 14.27 -9.50
N LYS A 174 12.03 14.19 -8.17
CA LYS A 174 11.60 15.34 -7.35
C LYS A 174 12.57 16.52 -7.48
N VAL A 175 12.01 17.73 -7.49
CA VAL A 175 12.77 18.96 -7.68
C VAL A 175 13.07 19.57 -6.31
N THR A 176 14.36 19.67 -5.95
CA THR A 176 14.79 20.54 -4.85
C THR A 176 14.61 21.98 -5.31
N VAL A 177 13.85 22.76 -4.54
CA VAL A 177 13.61 24.18 -4.80
C VAL A 177 14.80 24.97 -4.25
N PHE A 178 15.03 24.87 -2.94
CA PHE A 178 16.23 25.36 -2.27
C PHE A 178 16.56 24.51 -1.03
N GLU A 179 17.81 24.62 -0.58
CA GLU A 179 18.25 24.12 0.72
C GLU A 179 18.69 25.26 1.64
N LEU A 180 18.35 25.14 2.93
CA LEU A 180 18.85 25.99 4.01
C LEU A 180 19.91 25.18 4.74
N ARG A 181 21.17 25.59 4.70
CA ARG A 181 22.31 24.75 5.08
C ARG A 181 23.08 25.36 6.24
N GLY A 182 23.26 24.59 7.30
CA GLY A 182 23.96 24.97 8.54
C GLY A 182 24.34 23.72 9.35
N GLY A 183 25.20 23.90 10.35
CA GLY A 183 25.70 22.80 11.19
C GLY A 183 26.79 21.98 10.49
N LEU A 184 26.91 20.68 10.82
CA LEU A 184 28.01 19.80 10.38
C LEU A 184 27.87 19.28 8.93
N VAL A 185 27.51 20.18 8.01
CA VAL A 185 27.49 19.97 6.55
C VAL A 185 28.56 20.83 5.87
N GLN A 186 28.86 20.58 4.59
CA GLN A 186 29.85 21.35 3.82
C GLN A 186 29.27 22.07 2.60
N ASP A 187 29.90 23.17 2.22
CA ASP A 187 29.71 23.84 0.93
C ASP A 187 31.01 24.00 0.15
N VAL A 188 30.93 23.84 -1.17
CA VAL A 188 32.04 24.04 -2.11
C VAL A 188 32.27 25.55 -2.35
N LEU A 189 33.52 26.00 -2.18
CA LEU A 189 33.95 27.41 -2.37
C LEU A 189 34.69 27.65 -3.71
N PRO A 190 34.59 28.86 -4.30
CA PRO A 190 35.51 29.31 -5.36
C PRO A 190 36.99 29.25 -4.93
N PRO A 191 37.97 28.91 -5.80
CA PRO A 191 37.87 28.53 -7.20
C PRO A 191 37.83 27.00 -7.43
N SER A 192 37.05 26.26 -6.64
CA SER A 192 36.79 24.82 -6.89
C SER A 192 36.30 24.57 -8.33
N ILE A 193 36.58 23.42 -8.95
CA ILE A 193 35.99 23.06 -10.24
C ILE A 193 34.69 22.31 -10.00
N HIS A 194 33.57 22.80 -10.55
CA HIS A 194 32.29 22.09 -10.50
C HIS A 194 32.32 20.89 -11.47
N PRO A 195 32.09 19.64 -11.02
CA PRO A 195 32.46 18.47 -11.80
C PRO A 195 31.60 18.22 -13.05
N GLY A 196 30.34 18.67 -13.06
CA GLY A 196 29.47 18.57 -14.24
C GLY A 196 29.85 19.56 -15.34
N THR A 197 29.82 20.86 -15.03
CA THR A 197 30.15 21.95 -15.97
C THR A 197 31.63 22.03 -16.32
N ARG A 198 32.51 21.41 -15.50
CA ARG A 198 33.99 21.47 -15.57
C ARG A 198 34.56 22.89 -15.54
N LYS A 199 33.78 23.87 -15.08
CA LYS A 199 34.15 25.28 -14.91
C LYS A 199 34.49 25.56 -13.44
N PRO A 200 35.33 26.57 -13.15
CA PRO A 200 35.53 27.01 -11.78
C PRO A 200 34.24 27.60 -11.20
N TYR A 201 34.01 27.35 -9.92
CA TYR A 201 33.13 28.16 -9.07
C TYR A 201 33.70 29.58 -9.00
N THR A 202 32.83 30.58 -9.11
CA THR A 202 33.17 32.00 -8.97
C THR A 202 32.27 32.66 -7.93
N TRP A 203 32.70 33.83 -7.44
CA TRP A 203 31.81 34.74 -6.72
C TRP A 203 31.06 35.61 -7.73
N ARG A 204 29.72 35.61 -7.71
CA ARG A 204 28.87 36.66 -8.35
C ARG A 204 29.06 37.95 -7.56
N THR A 205 28.92 37.82 -6.25
CA THR A 205 29.08 38.87 -5.26
C THR A 205 30.12 38.35 -4.25
N PRO A 206 31.34 38.90 -4.17
CA PRO A 206 32.36 38.40 -3.24
C PRO A 206 32.08 38.84 -1.80
N PRO A 207 32.56 38.09 -0.78
CA PRO A 207 32.60 38.59 0.59
C PRO A 207 33.46 39.85 0.70
N ALA A 208 33.00 40.80 1.53
CA ALA A 208 33.74 42.03 1.85
C ALA A 208 34.96 41.72 2.75
N ALA A 209 35.89 42.66 2.92
CA ALA A 209 37.12 42.42 3.68
C ALA A 209 36.86 42.16 5.18
N GLU A 210 35.74 42.66 5.68
CA GLU A 210 35.22 42.55 7.04
C GLU A 210 34.54 41.19 7.30
N GLY A 211 34.32 40.39 6.24
CA GLY A 211 33.80 39.03 6.28
C GLY A 211 32.41 38.84 5.68
N LEU A 212 31.77 37.74 6.06
CA LEU A 212 30.39 37.44 5.68
C LEU A 212 29.41 38.25 6.57
N PRO A 213 28.40 38.91 5.98
CA PRO A 213 27.37 39.60 6.74
C PRO A 213 26.51 38.61 7.53
N VAL A 214 25.95 39.06 8.65
CA VAL A 214 25.07 38.24 9.51
C VAL A 214 23.77 37.92 8.77
N LEU A 215 23.26 36.69 8.96
CA LEU A 215 22.00 36.22 8.37
C LEU A 215 20.82 37.17 8.71
N PRO A 216 20.11 37.73 7.70
CA PRO A 216 18.93 38.55 7.92
C PRO A 216 17.83 37.85 8.75
N ALA A 217 17.13 38.61 9.59
CA ALA A 217 16.14 38.10 10.52
C ALA A 217 14.97 37.38 9.81
N GLU A 218 14.62 37.85 8.62
CA GLU A 218 13.57 37.30 7.75
C GLU A 218 13.94 35.90 7.24
N LEU A 219 15.23 35.65 6.97
CA LEU A 219 15.74 34.33 6.57
C LEU A 219 15.96 33.44 7.79
N LEU A 220 16.49 33.98 8.89
CA LEU A 220 16.66 33.27 10.16
C LEU A 220 15.33 32.70 10.69
N ALA A 221 14.23 33.45 10.56
CA ALA A 221 12.89 33.00 10.94
C ALA A 221 12.46 31.72 10.19
N ILE A 222 12.95 31.48 8.97
CA ILE A 222 12.66 30.27 8.19
C ILE A 222 13.29 29.03 8.83
N TRP A 223 14.55 29.13 9.31
CA TRP A 223 15.21 28.07 10.07
C TRP A 223 14.50 27.84 11.42
N GLN A 224 14.30 28.91 12.20
CA GLN A 224 13.73 28.82 13.56
C GLN A 224 12.27 28.32 13.57
N SER A 225 11.51 28.53 12.49
CA SER A 225 10.11 28.11 12.35
C SER A 225 9.91 27.13 11.19
N TRP A 226 10.89 26.28 10.87
CA TRP A 226 10.88 25.43 9.68
C TRP A 226 9.59 24.61 9.50
N ASP A 227 9.10 23.93 10.55
CA ASP A 227 7.89 23.11 10.49
C ASP A 227 6.60 23.93 10.26
N ALA A 228 6.62 25.24 10.55
CA ALA A 228 5.53 26.16 10.25
C ALA A 228 5.70 26.87 8.89
N PHE A 229 6.92 26.92 8.35
CA PHE A 229 7.21 27.43 7.01
C PHE A 229 6.97 26.37 5.93
N LYS A 230 7.51 25.16 6.11
CA LYS A 230 7.54 24.10 5.09
C LYS A 230 6.15 23.82 4.49
N PRO A 231 5.05 23.65 5.24
CA PRO A 231 3.72 23.42 4.65
C PRO A 231 3.23 24.59 3.80
N LYS A 232 3.66 25.83 4.07
CA LYS A 232 3.36 27.01 3.25
C LYS A 232 4.17 26.96 1.95
N GLY A 233 5.46 26.63 2.03
CA GLY A 233 6.34 26.44 0.87
C GLY A 233 5.90 25.28 -0.03
N GLU A 234 5.35 24.21 0.53
CA GLU A 234 4.74 23.10 -0.22
C GLU A 234 3.40 23.53 -0.88
N ALA A 235 2.56 24.29 -0.16
CA ALA A 235 1.26 24.76 -0.68
C ALA A 235 1.35 25.78 -1.84
N VAL A 236 2.50 26.44 -2.04
CA VAL A 236 2.76 27.33 -3.19
C VAL A 236 2.97 26.55 -4.50
N CYS A 237 3.27 25.25 -4.44
CA CYS A 237 3.51 24.41 -5.62
C CYS A 237 2.26 24.34 -6.53
N PRO A 238 2.30 24.86 -7.77
CA PRO A 238 1.10 24.99 -8.61
C PRO A 238 0.45 23.65 -8.99
N TRP A 239 1.25 22.59 -9.07
CA TRP A 239 0.83 21.23 -9.44
C TRP A 239 0.79 20.25 -8.26
N TRP A 240 0.90 20.72 -7.01
CA TRP A 240 0.76 19.84 -5.85
C TRP A 240 -0.62 19.15 -5.86
N PRO A 241 -0.71 17.84 -5.57
CA PRO A 241 -1.99 17.14 -5.48
C PRO A 241 -2.90 17.76 -4.41
N LYS A 242 -3.82 18.63 -4.85
CA LYS A 242 -4.81 19.27 -3.97
C LYS A 242 -5.88 18.25 -3.63
N ALA A 243 -5.93 17.83 -2.36
CA ALA A 243 -7.04 17.05 -1.85
C ALA A 243 -8.36 17.78 -2.11
N ALA A 244 -9.37 17.06 -2.61
CA ALA A 244 -10.70 17.62 -2.82
C ALA A 244 -11.24 18.16 -1.49
N THR A 245 -11.74 19.40 -1.49
CA THR A 245 -11.99 20.17 -0.27
C THR A 245 -13.13 19.58 0.57
N LEU A 246 -12.77 18.96 1.69
CA LEU A 246 -13.67 18.64 2.80
C LEU A 246 -13.47 19.65 3.94
N VAL A 247 -14.57 20.09 4.54
CA VAL A 247 -14.59 21.14 5.58
C VAL A 247 -14.07 20.57 6.92
N PRO A 248 -13.19 21.27 7.66
CA PRO A 248 -12.36 20.65 8.69
C PRO A 248 -12.93 20.70 10.12
N ALA A 249 -12.56 19.71 10.95
CA ALA A 249 -12.67 19.81 12.40
C ALA A 249 -11.61 18.95 13.13
N ALA A 250 -10.92 19.57 14.11
CA ALA A 250 -10.07 18.98 15.16
C ALA A 250 -8.81 18.15 14.77
N ARG A 251 -7.65 18.58 15.26
CA ARG A 251 -6.42 17.75 15.35
C ARG A 251 -6.55 16.73 16.51
N PRO A 252 -5.99 15.52 16.40
CA PRO A 252 -5.80 14.64 17.55
C PRO A 252 -4.65 15.13 18.44
N ALA A 253 -4.70 14.78 19.73
CA ALA A 253 -3.61 14.98 20.68
C ALA A 253 -2.57 13.83 20.60
N ALA A 254 -1.45 13.96 21.31
CA ALA A 254 -0.35 12.99 21.28
C ALA A 254 -0.76 11.59 21.82
N LYS A 255 -0.19 10.53 21.22
CA LYS A 255 -0.32 9.15 21.70
C LYS A 255 0.54 8.91 22.95
N PRO A 256 0.02 8.29 24.02
CA PRO A 256 0.81 7.51 24.97
C PRO A 256 1.21 6.15 24.36
N SER A 257 2.36 5.60 24.76
CA SER A 257 2.78 4.24 24.37
C SER A 257 2.03 3.16 25.19
N PRO A 258 1.69 1.99 24.61
CA PRO A 258 1.02 0.92 25.35
C PRO A 258 1.97 0.11 26.26
N ALA A 259 1.47 -0.30 27.43
CA ALA A 259 2.09 -1.36 28.23
C ALA A 259 1.76 -2.75 27.65
N ALA A 260 2.62 -3.74 27.95
CA ALA A 260 2.61 -5.07 27.32
C ALA A 260 1.93 -6.17 28.15
N ALA A 261 1.98 -7.41 27.61
CA ALA A 261 1.58 -8.72 28.19
C ALA A 261 0.10 -9.12 28.04
N ARG A 262 -0.27 -10.40 27.83
CA ARG A 262 0.43 -11.68 27.48
C ARG A 262 -0.68 -12.74 27.16
N THR A 263 -0.54 -13.85 26.43
CA THR A 263 0.41 -14.48 25.46
C THR A 263 -0.45 -15.51 24.66
N GLY A 264 -0.05 -16.21 23.61
CA GLY A 264 1.22 -16.41 22.88
C GLY A 264 0.96 -17.38 21.71
N GLU A 265 1.93 -17.86 20.93
CA GLU A 265 3.37 -17.58 20.93
C GLU A 265 3.89 -17.41 19.49
N ARG A 266 4.43 -16.22 19.20
CA ARG A 266 5.43 -15.99 18.15
C ARG A 266 6.69 -15.53 18.89
N LEU A 267 7.87 -16.03 18.54
CA LEU A 267 9.10 -15.66 19.23
C LEU A 267 9.27 -14.12 19.22
N PRO A 268 9.57 -13.47 20.36
CA PRO A 268 9.67 -12.02 20.43
C PRO A 268 10.71 -11.46 19.48
N GLU A 269 10.44 -10.28 18.91
CA GLU A 269 11.47 -9.54 18.18
C GLU A 269 12.58 -9.12 19.14
N VAL A 270 13.83 -9.47 18.77
CA VAL A 270 15.01 -9.37 19.65
C VAL A 270 15.21 -7.95 20.21
N ILE A 271 15.07 -6.92 19.38
CA ILE A 271 15.32 -5.53 19.79
C ILE A 271 14.20 -5.00 20.73
N PRO A 272 12.89 -5.10 20.39
CA PRO A 272 11.81 -4.79 21.32
C PRO A 272 11.87 -5.56 22.65
N GLU A 273 12.18 -6.86 22.64
CA GLU A 273 12.25 -7.66 23.86
C GLU A 273 13.49 -7.33 24.71
N PHE A 274 14.63 -7.04 24.08
CA PHE A 274 15.82 -6.53 24.77
C PHE A 274 15.50 -5.20 25.47
N ASN A 275 14.88 -4.26 24.75
CA ASN A 275 14.40 -2.98 25.27
C ASN A 275 13.34 -3.10 26.37
N ARG A 276 12.59 -4.22 26.41
CA ARG A 276 11.54 -4.46 27.41
C ARG A 276 12.09 -4.92 28.76
N ILE A 277 13.28 -5.52 28.81
CA ILE A 277 13.82 -6.15 30.03
C ILE A 277 15.12 -5.53 30.57
N HIS A 278 15.81 -4.67 29.80
CA HIS A 278 17.03 -3.99 30.24
C HIS A 278 16.73 -2.55 30.65
N ASP A 279 17.04 -2.19 31.89
CA ASP A 279 16.98 -0.80 32.36
C ASP A 279 18.23 -0.01 31.94
N ILE A 280 17.98 1.10 31.26
CA ILE A 280 19.01 2.02 30.75
C ILE A 280 19.88 2.59 31.87
N ALA A 281 19.31 2.94 33.03
CA ALA A 281 20.09 3.54 34.12
C ALA A 281 21.10 2.54 34.68
N THR A 282 20.64 1.31 34.97
CA THR A 282 21.48 0.18 35.40
C THR A 282 22.57 -0.13 34.38
N MET A 283 22.25 -0.11 33.08
CA MET A 283 23.24 -0.33 32.01
C MET A 283 24.35 0.71 31.99
N ILE A 284 24.04 2.00 32.09
CA ILE A 284 25.08 3.05 32.08
C ILE A 284 25.86 3.10 33.40
N GLU A 285 25.21 2.86 34.54
CA GLU A 285 25.89 2.78 35.84
C GLU A 285 26.92 1.65 35.87
N ALA A 286 26.60 0.49 35.27
CA ALA A 286 27.56 -0.61 35.07
C ALA A 286 28.75 -0.25 34.16
N HIS A 287 28.58 0.72 33.26
CA HIS A 287 29.64 1.27 32.41
C HIS A 287 30.30 2.54 33.01
N GLY A 288 30.15 2.76 34.32
CA GLY A 288 30.88 3.78 35.08
C GLY A 288 30.23 5.17 35.16
N TYR A 289 28.98 5.32 34.69
CA TYR A 289 28.26 6.59 34.73
C TYR A 289 27.75 6.84 36.15
N LYS A 290 28.06 8.00 36.74
CA LYS A 290 27.76 8.28 38.15
C LYS A 290 26.51 9.12 38.29
N ARG A 291 25.52 8.63 39.05
CA ARG A 291 24.26 9.35 39.30
C ARG A 291 24.45 10.50 40.30
N ILE A 292 24.04 11.70 39.92
CA ILE A 292 24.13 12.95 40.69
C ILE A 292 22.85 13.75 40.43
N ASP A 293 22.08 14.08 41.47
CA ASP A 293 20.86 14.91 41.43
C ASP A 293 19.87 14.56 40.29
N GLY A 294 19.60 13.26 40.12
CA GLY A 294 18.65 12.74 39.13
C GLY A 294 19.17 12.71 37.69
N LYS A 295 20.41 13.13 37.45
CA LYS A 295 21.14 13.01 36.17
C LYS A 295 22.33 12.06 36.33
N TRP A 296 23.00 11.74 35.23
CA TRP A 296 24.23 10.95 35.24
C TRP A 296 25.42 11.74 34.67
N LEU A 297 26.58 11.55 35.29
CA LEU A 297 27.88 12.02 34.84
C LEU A 297 28.55 10.90 34.04
N SER A 298 28.81 11.14 32.75
CA SER A 298 29.55 10.20 31.90
C SER A 298 30.99 10.05 32.40
N PRO A 299 31.58 8.84 32.42
CA PRO A 299 32.99 8.63 32.79
C PRO A 299 33.97 9.33 31.85
N HIS A 300 33.52 9.73 30.65
CA HIS A 300 34.30 10.47 29.65
C HIS A 300 34.06 11.99 29.71
N SER A 301 33.27 12.50 30.66
CA SER A 301 33.00 13.93 30.79
C SER A 301 34.22 14.70 31.29
N SER A 302 34.70 15.64 30.47
CA SER A 302 35.81 16.54 30.81
C SER A 302 35.40 17.72 31.71
N SER A 303 34.10 18.01 31.83
CA SER A 303 33.56 19.13 32.61
C SER A 303 33.14 18.77 34.04
N GLY A 304 33.06 17.47 34.37
CA GLY A 304 32.66 16.99 35.69
C GLY A 304 31.18 17.20 36.07
N ALA A 305 30.39 17.85 35.22
CA ALA A 305 28.98 18.14 35.47
C ALA A 305 28.05 17.00 34.98
N PRO A 306 27.02 16.60 35.73
CA PRO A 306 26.10 15.54 35.28
C PRO A 306 25.20 16.05 34.14
N GLY A 307 25.25 15.37 32.99
CA GLY A 307 24.71 15.84 31.72
C GLY A 307 24.11 14.75 30.84
N VAL A 308 24.02 13.52 31.36
CA VAL A 308 23.24 12.44 30.77
C VAL A 308 21.88 12.39 31.47
N THR A 309 20.82 12.28 30.68
CA THR A 309 19.42 12.29 31.14
C THR A 309 18.67 11.11 30.56
N ILE A 310 17.72 10.57 31.31
CA ILE A 310 16.81 9.50 30.86
C ILE A 310 15.39 10.03 31.02
N THR A 311 14.57 9.90 29.97
CA THR A 311 13.18 10.40 29.94
C THR A 311 12.37 9.54 28.99
N ASP A 312 11.17 9.14 29.39
CA ASP A 312 10.25 8.29 28.60
C ASP A 312 10.88 6.97 28.10
N GLY A 313 11.76 6.38 28.91
CA GLY A 313 12.47 5.14 28.56
C GLY A 313 13.58 5.32 27.50
N LYS A 314 14.06 6.55 27.28
CA LYS A 314 15.16 6.85 26.35
C LYS A 314 16.22 7.76 26.97
N LEU A 315 17.48 7.56 26.59
CA LEU A 315 18.64 8.30 27.05
C LEU A 315 19.03 9.41 26.07
N TYR A 316 19.39 10.57 26.61
CA TYR A 316 20.05 11.65 25.87
C TYR A 316 21.25 12.16 26.67
N SER A 317 22.43 12.17 26.03
CA SER A 317 23.65 12.75 26.60
C SER A 317 23.95 14.11 25.96
N HIS A 318 24.20 15.11 26.81
CA HIS A 318 24.66 16.44 26.42
C HIS A 318 26.20 16.57 26.41
N HIS A 319 26.95 15.50 26.71
CA HIS A 319 28.41 15.51 26.75
C HIS A 319 29.00 15.11 25.40
N THR A 320 29.64 16.02 24.66
CA THR A 320 30.20 15.72 23.33
C THR A 320 31.35 14.71 23.31
N SER A 321 31.90 14.35 24.48
CA SER A 321 32.90 13.31 24.68
C SER A 321 32.31 11.93 25.04
N ASP A 322 30.98 11.85 25.17
CA ASP A 322 30.24 10.64 25.53
C ASP A 322 29.83 9.86 24.25
N PRO A 323 30.10 8.55 24.13
CA PRO A 323 29.66 7.73 23.00
C PRO A 323 28.15 7.80 22.72
N LEU A 324 27.33 8.07 23.74
CA LEU A 324 25.87 8.17 23.64
C LEU A 324 25.38 9.56 23.20
N ALA A 325 26.25 10.55 23.03
CA ALA A 325 25.90 11.88 22.51
C ALA A 325 25.83 11.91 20.96
N ASN A 326 25.09 10.96 20.38
CA ASN A 326 24.93 10.78 18.93
C ASN A 326 23.86 11.69 18.29
N GLY A 327 23.34 12.68 19.01
CA GLY A 327 22.27 13.58 18.55
C GLY A 327 20.86 12.97 18.56
N HIS A 328 20.68 11.77 19.11
CA HIS A 328 19.39 11.07 19.16
C HIS A 328 19.02 10.60 20.58
N LYS A 329 17.75 10.28 20.79
CA LYS A 329 17.25 9.68 22.04
C LYS A 329 17.36 8.15 21.95
N ASN A 330 18.45 7.63 22.48
CA ASN A 330 18.84 6.22 22.49
C ASN A 330 17.88 5.38 23.35
N ASP A 331 17.46 4.19 22.90
CA ASP A 331 16.89 3.18 23.79
C ASP A 331 17.95 2.22 24.38
N ALA A 332 17.54 1.18 25.12
CA ALA A 332 18.46 0.27 25.78
C ALA A 332 19.28 -0.55 24.78
N PHE A 333 18.71 -0.91 23.63
CA PHE A 333 19.42 -1.60 22.56
C PHE A 333 20.39 -0.66 21.83
N ASP A 334 20.04 0.61 21.61
CA ASP A 334 21.00 1.62 21.13
C ASP A 334 22.18 1.73 22.11
N VAL A 335 21.93 1.84 23.42
CA VAL A 335 22.98 1.91 24.46
C VAL A 335 23.85 0.64 24.48
N PHE A 336 23.24 -0.54 24.38
CA PHE A 336 23.94 -1.83 24.27
C PHE A 336 24.84 -1.87 23.03
N CYS A 337 24.29 -1.49 21.88
CA CYS A 337 24.98 -1.47 20.60
C CYS A 337 26.17 -0.50 20.62
N ILE A 338 26.01 0.69 21.21
CA ILE A 338 27.06 1.72 21.25
C ILE A 338 28.15 1.36 22.27
N LEU A 339 27.80 1.05 23.53
CA LEU A 339 28.78 0.85 24.60
C LEU A 339 29.45 -0.54 24.59
N MET A 340 28.73 -1.59 24.16
CA MET A 340 29.22 -2.98 24.25
C MET A 340 29.59 -3.58 22.88
N HIS A 341 29.16 -2.95 21.78
CA HIS A 341 29.41 -3.42 20.41
C HIS A 341 29.95 -2.33 19.45
N ASN A 342 30.38 -1.17 19.97
CA ASN A 342 30.97 -0.06 19.19
C ASN A 342 30.12 0.43 17.99
N GLY A 343 28.80 0.25 18.04
CA GLY A 343 27.87 0.59 16.97
C GLY A 343 27.57 -0.51 15.95
N ASP A 344 28.17 -1.71 16.06
CA ASP A 344 27.83 -2.84 15.18
C ASP A 344 26.47 -3.45 15.55
N GLN A 345 25.41 -3.00 14.88
CA GLN A 345 24.06 -3.51 15.05
C GLN A 345 23.92 -5.01 14.73
N LYS A 346 24.77 -5.61 13.87
CA LYS A 346 24.69 -7.06 13.57
C LYS A 346 25.29 -7.87 14.71
N ALA A 347 26.43 -7.44 15.25
CA ALA A 347 27.01 -8.03 16.46
C ALA A 347 26.07 -7.88 17.67
N ALA A 348 25.54 -6.66 17.89
CA ALA A 348 24.61 -6.36 18.97
C ALA A 348 23.31 -7.17 18.87
N THR A 349 22.68 -7.26 17.69
CA THR A 349 21.44 -8.05 17.52
C THR A 349 21.69 -9.53 17.82
N LYS A 350 22.83 -10.08 17.40
CA LYS A 350 23.18 -11.47 17.67
C LYS A 350 23.47 -11.71 19.16
N ALA A 351 24.19 -10.82 19.82
CA ALA A 351 24.47 -10.92 21.25
C ALA A 351 23.18 -10.77 22.08
N ALA A 352 22.31 -9.82 21.74
CA ALA A 352 20.99 -9.67 22.36
C ALA A 352 20.13 -10.92 22.19
N ALA A 353 20.10 -11.52 20.99
CA ALA A 353 19.37 -12.78 20.77
C ALA A 353 19.89 -13.94 21.65
N GLN A 354 21.20 -13.97 21.93
CA GLN A 354 21.81 -14.97 22.81
C GLN A 354 21.54 -14.69 24.30
N ILE A 355 21.59 -13.43 24.73
CA ILE A 355 21.18 -12.99 26.09
C ILE A 355 19.71 -13.32 26.36
N LEU A 356 18.84 -13.18 25.35
CA LEU A 356 17.41 -13.49 25.44
C LEU A 356 17.07 -14.99 25.24
N GLY A 357 18.05 -15.84 24.89
CA GLY A 357 17.82 -17.27 24.65
C GLY A 357 17.08 -17.62 23.34
N ILE A 358 17.08 -16.71 22.35
CA ILE A 358 16.33 -16.82 21.07
C ILE A 358 17.20 -17.41 19.94
N ASP A 359 18.46 -17.79 20.20
CA ASP A 359 19.36 -18.42 19.20
C ASP A 359 18.93 -19.87 18.86
N ALA A 360 18.78 -20.13 17.55
CA ALA A 360 18.32 -21.40 16.99
C ALA A 360 19.25 -22.60 17.24
N LYS A 361 20.49 -22.40 17.72
CA LYS A 361 21.45 -23.49 18.01
C LYS A 361 21.24 -24.24 19.33
N SER A 362 20.22 -23.89 20.10
CA SER A 362 19.93 -24.46 21.43
C SER A 362 19.08 -25.75 21.44
N ARG A 363 18.58 -26.21 20.28
CA ARG A 363 17.59 -27.30 20.18
C ARG A 363 18.26 -28.69 20.02
N PRO A 364 17.86 -29.73 20.78
CA PRO A 364 18.34 -31.10 20.57
C PRO A 364 17.81 -31.71 19.25
N PRO A 365 18.52 -32.69 18.65
CA PRO A 365 18.13 -33.30 17.38
C PRO A 365 16.88 -34.17 17.52
N ALA A 366 16.04 -34.16 16.47
CA ALA A 366 14.84 -35.00 16.37
C ALA A 366 15.18 -36.43 15.86
N PRO A 367 14.38 -37.45 16.22
CA PRO A 367 14.57 -38.83 15.74
C PRO A 367 14.26 -38.98 14.24
N PRO A 368 14.82 -40.01 13.57
CA PRO A 368 14.59 -40.26 12.14
C PRO A 368 13.17 -40.76 11.85
N PRO A 369 12.63 -40.53 10.64
CA PRO A 369 11.32 -41.03 10.23
C PRO A 369 11.34 -42.55 10.04
N MET A 370 10.25 -43.21 10.45
CA MET A 370 10.03 -44.65 10.30
C MET A 370 8.95 -44.93 9.26
N GLY A 371 9.31 -45.70 8.23
CA GLY A 371 8.36 -46.56 7.50
C GLY A 371 7.92 -46.13 6.10
N GLU A 372 8.76 -46.34 5.07
CA GLU A 372 8.30 -46.76 3.74
C GLU A 372 9.43 -47.41 2.91
N LEU A 373 9.36 -48.75 2.73
CA LEU A 373 10.15 -49.64 1.83
C LEU A 373 9.46 -51.03 1.84
N PRO A 374 9.57 -51.91 0.82
CA PRO A 374 10.67 -52.14 -0.15
C PRO A 374 10.40 -51.60 -1.58
N LEU A 375 11.39 -51.23 -2.42
CA LEU A 375 12.41 -52.05 -3.16
C LEU A 375 11.78 -53.05 -4.16
N ALA A 376 12.30 -53.32 -5.38
CA ALA A 376 13.46 -52.89 -6.21
C ALA A 376 13.25 -53.52 -7.65
N PRO A 377 14.16 -53.53 -8.66
CA PRO A 377 15.55 -53.01 -8.85
C PRO A 377 15.63 -51.80 -9.84
N SER A 378 16.66 -50.95 -9.91
CA SER A 378 18.15 -51.09 -9.90
C SER A 378 18.73 -51.73 -11.19
N VAL A 379 19.96 -51.43 -11.66
CA VAL A 379 21.11 -50.59 -11.21
C VAL A 379 21.49 -49.59 -12.36
N VAL A 380 22.51 -48.71 -12.33
CA VAL A 380 23.81 -48.62 -11.63
C VAL A 380 24.22 -47.15 -11.37
N GLU A 381 25.19 -46.95 -10.47
CA GLU A 381 26.03 -45.76 -10.25
C GLU A 381 26.94 -45.42 -11.48
N GLN A 382 27.39 -44.18 -11.74
CA GLN A 382 28.29 -43.26 -11.00
C GLN A 382 29.70 -43.82 -10.68
N ALA A 383 30.76 -43.09 -11.09
CA ALA A 383 31.76 -42.45 -10.21
C ALA A 383 33.08 -42.02 -10.92
N GLU A 384 33.89 -41.25 -10.18
CA GLU A 384 35.35 -40.99 -10.30
C GLU A 384 35.90 -39.91 -11.28
N LEU A 385 37.11 -39.44 -10.96
CA LEU A 385 37.79 -38.19 -11.40
C LEU A 385 39.32 -38.46 -11.59
N PRO A 386 40.19 -37.41 -11.57
CA PRO A 386 40.98 -36.80 -12.66
C PRO A 386 42.35 -37.53 -12.93
N PRO A 387 43.38 -37.03 -13.67
CA PRO A 387 43.59 -35.70 -14.28
C PRO A 387 44.20 -35.66 -15.72
N LEU A 388 44.62 -34.44 -16.12
CA LEU A 388 45.46 -33.98 -17.25
C LEU A 388 46.45 -35.03 -17.83
N GLU A 389 46.70 -35.13 -19.15
CA GLU A 389 47.48 -34.15 -19.95
C GLU A 389 47.45 -34.34 -21.50
N VAL A 390 47.62 -33.21 -22.23
CA VAL A 390 48.35 -33.00 -23.52
C VAL A 390 47.83 -33.55 -24.89
N SER A 391 47.82 -32.64 -25.89
CA SER A 391 47.83 -32.81 -27.37
C SER A 391 46.57 -33.39 -28.08
N ASP A 392 46.15 -32.94 -29.27
CA ASP A 392 46.67 -31.84 -30.11
C ASP A 392 45.64 -31.22 -31.09
N THR A 393 46.00 -30.07 -31.68
CA THR A 393 45.46 -29.47 -32.93
C THR A 393 43.98 -29.03 -33.02
N GLU A 394 43.72 -27.84 -32.49
CA GLU A 394 43.30 -26.62 -33.24
C GLU A 394 41.90 -26.42 -33.91
N HIS A 395 41.30 -25.29 -33.50
CA HIS A 395 40.61 -24.25 -34.31
C HIS A 395 39.25 -24.52 -34.98
N LEU A 396 38.19 -24.27 -34.19
CA LEU A 396 37.00 -23.54 -34.64
C LEU A 396 37.30 -22.02 -34.72
N PRO A 397 36.80 -21.28 -35.73
CA PRO A 397 36.60 -19.83 -35.66
C PRO A 397 35.13 -19.47 -35.40
N HIS A 398 34.89 -18.36 -34.69
CA HIS A 398 33.56 -17.76 -34.52
C HIS A 398 33.13 -16.89 -35.72
N ALA A 399 31.85 -16.50 -35.74
CA ALA A 399 31.20 -15.77 -36.83
C ALA A 399 31.70 -14.30 -37.03
N PRO A 400 31.55 -13.76 -38.25
CA PRO A 400 31.44 -12.33 -38.52
C PRO A 400 29.98 -11.88 -38.76
N SER A 401 29.77 -10.55 -38.80
CA SER A 401 28.49 -9.87 -39.05
C SER A 401 28.24 -9.57 -40.55
N ASP A 402 27.11 -8.92 -40.83
CA ASP A 402 26.74 -8.27 -42.11
C ASP A 402 27.89 -7.33 -42.61
N ASP A 403 28.12 -7.14 -43.92
CA ASP A 403 27.18 -6.57 -44.91
C ASP A 403 27.30 -7.10 -46.37
N GLU A 404 26.18 -6.92 -47.11
CA GLU A 404 25.95 -6.88 -48.58
C GLU A 404 26.49 -7.93 -49.60
N ALA A 405 25.52 -8.44 -50.37
CA ALA A 405 25.60 -8.85 -51.80
C ALA A 405 26.18 -10.26 -52.14
N PRO A 406 25.92 -10.82 -53.35
CA PRO A 406 24.97 -11.92 -53.42
C PRO A 406 25.54 -13.24 -53.97
N SER A 407 25.27 -14.34 -53.29
CA SER A 407 25.72 -15.69 -53.69
C SER A 407 24.77 -16.42 -54.66
N PRO A 408 25.29 -17.19 -55.63
CA PRO A 408 24.49 -18.02 -56.53
C PRO A 408 24.00 -19.30 -55.84
N ALA A 409 22.82 -19.79 -56.26
CA ALA A 409 22.21 -20.99 -55.68
C ALA A 409 22.90 -22.30 -56.14
N GLY A 410 23.22 -23.17 -55.18
CA GLY A 410 23.78 -24.51 -55.45
C GLY A 410 22.76 -25.50 -56.02
N SER A 411 23.22 -26.40 -56.87
CA SER A 411 22.42 -27.50 -57.44
C SER A 411 22.08 -28.56 -56.39
N SER A 412 20.83 -29.04 -56.36
CA SER A 412 20.40 -30.19 -55.57
C SER A 412 19.88 -31.29 -56.49
N ALA A 413 20.64 -32.37 -56.60
CA ALA A 413 20.32 -33.49 -57.50
C ALA A 413 19.70 -34.68 -56.73
N LYS A 414 18.36 -34.76 -56.76
CA LYS A 414 17.63 -36.04 -56.63
C LYS A 414 16.49 -36.05 -57.66
N GLY A 415 16.42 -37.10 -58.46
CA GLY A 415 15.59 -37.12 -59.67
C GLY A 415 14.26 -37.88 -59.54
N GLY A 416 13.33 -37.53 -60.42
CA GLY A 416 12.61 -38.51 -61.23
C GLY A 416 11.49 -39.34 -60.58
N ALA A 417 10.29 -38.78 -60.51
CA ALA A 417 9.04 -39.52 -60.68
C ALA A 417 7.96 -38.56 -61.21
N GLY A 418 7.17 -38.96 -62.21
CA GLY A 418 6.12 -38.13 -62.81
C GLY A 418 6.12 -38.06 -64.34
N GLY A 419 6.31 -39.20 -65.01
CA GLY A 419 6.27 -39.32 -66.47
C GLY A 419 4.88 -39.61 -67.03
N ASP A 420 3.87 -38.81 -66.65
CA ASP A 420 2.59 -38.74 -67.38
C ASP A 420 2.61 -37.47 -68.22
N ALA A 421 2.51 -37.62 -69.55
CA ALA A 421 2.22 -36.49 -70.42
C ALA A 421 0.78 -36.04 -70.16
N LEU A 422 0.60 -34.84 -69.60
CA LEU A 422 -0.73 -34.25 -69.47
C LEU A 422 -1.36 -34.12 -70.86
N ASP A 423 -2.53 -34.71 -71.06
CA ASP A 423 -3.29 -34.57 -72.30
C ASP A 423 -4.12 -33.27 -72.28
N ILE A 424 -4.51 -32.76 -73.45
CA ILE A 424 -5.25 -31.51 -73.59
C ILE A 424 -6.59 -31.54 -72.84
N ASP A 425 -7.28 -32.69 -72.83
CA ASP A 425 -8.54 -32.86 -72.10
C ASP A 425 -8.33 -32.90 -70.58
N VAL A 426 -7.20 -33.40 -70.10
CA VAL A 426 -6.81 -33.32 -68.68
C VAL A 426 -6.50 -31.87 -68.31
N ALA A 427 -5.85 -31.12 -69.20
CA ALA A 427 -5.57 -29.71 -68.99
C ALA A 427 -6.87 -28.86 -68.98
N LEU A 428 -7.82 -29.12 -69.88
CA LEU A 428 -9.14 -28.47 -69.92
C LEU A 428 -10.04 -28.86 -68.73
N ARG A 429 -9.91 -30.08 -68.21
CA ARG A 429 -10.54 -30.48 -66.94
C ARG A 429 -9.98 -29.66 -65.77
N ARG A 430 -8.66 -29.61 -65.63
CA ARG A 430 -7.96 -29.20 -64.39
C ARG A 430 -7.66 -27.72 -64.28
N PHE A 431 -7.44 -27.03 -65.40
CA PHE A 431 -7.01 -25.62 -65.38
C PHE A 431 -8.12 -24.68 -65.84
N ALA A 432 -8.15 -23.48 -65.27
CA ALA A 432 -9.00 -22.37 -65.70
C ALA A 432 -8.14 -21.10 -65.87
N LEU A 433 -8.43 -20.28 -66.87
CA LEU A 433 -7.78 -18.98 -67.07
C LEU A 433 -8.42 -17.96 -66.12
N VAL A 434 -7.61 -17.22 -65.37
CA VAL A 434 -8.11 -16.19 -64.45
C VAL A 434 -8.44 -14.93 -65.24
N GLU A 435 -9.71 -14.56 -65.26
CA GLU A 435 -10.27 -13.50 -66.12
C GLU A 435 -9.54 -12.15 -65.95
N GLY A 436 -9.36 -11.45 -67.06
CA GLY A 436 -8.59 -10.19 -67.11
C GLY A 436 -7.07 -10.35 -66.96
N THR A 437 -6.53 -11.58 -66.82
CA THR A 437 -5.10 -11.81 -66.58
C THR A 437 -4.49 -12.90 -67.47
N THR A 438 -3.17 -13.10 -67.34
CA THR A 438 -2.43 -14.24 -67.91
C THR A 438 -2.12 -15.34 -66.89
N SER A 439 -2.78 -15.31 -65.72
CA SER A 439 -2.62 -16.33 -64.68
C SER A 439 -3.58 -17.50 -64.90
N VAL A 440 -3.15 -18.69 -64.50
CA VAL A 440 -3.92 -19.93 -64.60
C VAL A 440 -4.22 -20.44 -63.19
N TRP A 441 -5.45 -20.85 -62.94
CA TRP A 441 -5.90 -21.49 -61.70
C TRP A 441 -5.88 -23.01 -61.88
N ASP A 442 -5.20 -23.72 -60.98
CA ASP A 442 -5.22 -25.18 -60.91
C ASP A 442 -6.38 -25.60 -59.99
N LEU A 443 -7.46 -26.13 -60.57
CA LEU A 443 -8.68 -26.51 -59.84
C LEU A 443 -8.42 -27.68 -58.87
N ASP A 444 -7.57 -28.64 -59.27
CA ASP A 444 -7.24 -29.79 -58.42
C ASP A 444 -6.31 -29.40 -57.26
N LYS A 445 -5.40 -28.43 -57.47
CA LYS A 445 -4.50 -27.94 -56.40
C LYS A 445 -5.03 -26.73 -55.62
N GLY A 446 -6.05 -26.03 -56.11
CA GLY A 446 -6.64 -24.83 -55.51
C GLY A 446 -5.63 -23.68 -55.32
N ARG A 447 -4.87 -23.32 -56.37
CA ARG A 447 -3.88 -22.22 -56.37
C ARG A 447 -3.74 -21.57 -57.74
N ALA A 448 -3.41 -20.27 -57.75
CA ALA A 448 -3.02 -19.56 -58.96
C ALA A 448 -1.55 -19.78 -59.32
N MET A 449 -1.23 -19.76 -60.62
CA MET A 449 0.14 -19.74 -61.15
C MET A 449 0.26 -18.77 -62.33
N LYS A 450 1.41 -18.11 -62.44
CA LYS A 450 1.73 -17.25 -63.60
C LYS A 450 1.93 -18.12 -64.86
N ARG A 451 1.61 -17.59 -66.05
CA ARG A 451 1.79 -18.27 -67.35
C ARG A 451 3.09 -19.07 -67.49
N ALA A 452 4.24 -18.50 -67.12
CA ALA A 452 5.53 -19.19 -67.22
C ALA A 452 5.64 -20.45 -66.33
N GLY A 453 4.97 -20.46 -65.17
CA GLY A 453 4.87 -21.64 -64.29
C GLY A 453 3.92 -22.71 -64.85
N PHE A 454 2.86 -22.31 -65.55
CA PHE A 454 1.99 -23.21 -66.30
C PHE A 454 2.72 -23.84 -67.49
N GLU A 455 3.40 -23.03 -68.31
CA GLU A 455 4.25 -23.49 -69.42
C GLU A 455 5.38 -24.44 -68.97
N ALA A 456 5.90 -24.27 -67.76
CA ALA A 456 6.89 -25.18 -67.15
C ALA A 456 6.26 -26.47 -66.57
N LEU A 457 4.99 -26.43 -66.17
CA LEU A 457 4.28 -27.58 -65.59
C LEU A 457 3.70 -28.52 -66.66
N VAL A 458 3.18 -27.97 -67.76
CA VAL A 458 2.47 -28.73 -68.80
C VAL A 458 3.21 -28.79 -70.14
N GLY A 459 4.32 -28.06 -70.27
CA GLY A 459 5.12 -27.96 -71.48
C GLY A 459 4.60 -26.87 -72.45
N LYS A 460 5.53 -26.15 -73.08
CA LYS A 460 5.21 -25.02 -73.98
C LYS A 460 4.25 -25.35 -75.14
N PRO A 461 4.31 -26.51 -75.83
CA PRO A 461 3.39 -26.81 -76.91
C PRO A 461 1.93 -26.89 -76.43
N LEU A 462 1.69 -27.71 -75.41
CA LEU A 462 0.37 -27.93 -74.82
C LEU A 462 -0.18 -26.67 -74.14
N ALA A 463 0.68 -25.91 -73.45
CA ALA A 463 0.30 -24.64 -72.86
C ALA A 463 -0.15 -23.60 -73.90
N LYS A 464 0.46 -23.61 -75.10
CA LYS A 464 0.01 -22.78 -76.22
C LYS A 464 -1.36 -23.24 -76.72
N GLU A 465 -1.51 -24.53 -77.00
CA GLU A 465 -2.76 -25.13 -77.48
C GLU A 465 -3.94 -24.84 -76.53
N TRP A 466 -3.76 -25.08 -75.23
CA TRP A 466 -4.75 -24.81 -74.20
C TRP A 466 -5.13 -23.31 -74.11
N ILE A 467 -4.18 -22.39 -74.33
CA ILE A 467 -4.47 -20.94 -74.38
C ILE A 467 -5.28 -20.58 -75.64
N GLU A 468 -5.06 -21.25 -76.76
CA GLU A 468 -5.71 -20.97 -78.04
C GLU A 468 -7.10 -21.62 -78.18
N ARG A 469 -7.40 -22.71 -77.46
CA ARG A 469 -8.74 -23.31 -77.31
C ARG A 469 -9.80 -22.27 -76.89
N THR A 470 -10.98 -22.27 -77.50
CA THR A 470 -12.11 -21.40 -77.12
C THR A 470 -12.97 -21.98 -76.00
N ASP A 471 -12.91 -23.29 -75.77
CA ASP A 471 -13.66 -24.03 -74.74
C ASP A 471 -12.90 -24.18 -73.40
N LYS A 472 -11.75 -23.51 -73.26
CA LYS A 472 -11.03 -23.43 -71.99
C LYS A 472 -11.90 -22.80 -70.89
N LYS A 473 -11.82 -23.35 -69.68
CA LYS A 473 -12.53 -22.81 -68.52
C LYS A 473 -12.00 -21.41 -68.18
N LEU A 474 -12.90 -20.53 -67.81
CA LEU A 474 -12.59 -19.24 -67.19
C LEU A 474 -12.96 -19.30 -65.69
N ILE A 475 -12.31 -18.46 -64.89
CA ILE A 475 -12.68 -18.23 -63.50
C ILE A 475 -12.49 -16.74 -63.15
N ALA A 476 -13.48 -16.15 -62.50
CA ALA A 476 -13.43 -14.74 -62.09
C ALA A 476 -12.27 -14.51 -61.12
N SER A 477 -11.58 -13.37 -61.27
CA SER A 477 -10.46 -12.97 -60.40
C SER A 477 -10.89 -12.80 -58.92
N GLU A 478 -12.13 -12.38 -58.71
CA GLU A 478 -12.79 -12.30 -57.39
C GLU A 478 -12.94 -13.70 -56.78
N GLN A 479 -13.53 -14.65 -57.52
CA GLN A 479 -13.74 -16.03 -57.06
C GLN A 479 -12.42 -16.77 -56.77
N VAL A 480 -11.37 -16.53 -57.55
CA VAL A 480 -10.00 -17.02 -57.24
C VAL A 480 -9.50 -16.47 -55.90
N THR A 481 -9.77 -15.19 -55.63
CA THR A 481 -9.36 -14.51 -54.41
C THR A 481 -10.11 -15.08 -53.20
N GLU A 482 -11.43 -15.26 -53.29
CA GLU A 482 -12.26 -15.91 -52.27
C GLU A 482 -11.77 -17.32 -51.93
N LEU A 483 -11.50 -18.15 -52.94
CA LEU A 483 -11.02 -19.53 -52.76
C LEU A 483 -9.65 -19.59 -52.08
N GLU A 484 -8.73 -18.67 -52.40
CA GLU A 484 -7.47 -18.57 -51.66
C GLU A 484 -7.66 -18.08 -50.22
N GLN A 485 -8.56 -17.13 -49.97
CA GLN A 485 -8.83 -16.60 -48.62
C GLN A 485 -9.47 -17.66 -47.72
N ALA A 486 -10.54 -18.33 -48.16
CA ALA A 486 -11.22 -19.38 -47.41
C ALA A 486 -10.27 -20.53 -47.04
N ARG A 487 -9.32 -20.86 -47.93
CA ARG A 487 -8.29 -21.88 -47.66
C ARG A 487 -7.21 -21.39 -46.68
N LYS A 488 -6.81 -20.12 -46.72
CA LYS A 488 -5.88 -19.50 -45.74
C LYS A 488 -6.49 -19.39 -44.33
N MET A 489 -7.81 -19.30 -44.22
CA MET A 489 -8.54 -19.33 -42.93
C MET A 489 -8.64 -20.76 -42.40
N SER A 490 -9.26 -21.68 -43.16
CA SER A 490 -9.54 -23.06 -42.72
C SER A 490 -8.29 -23.91 -42.44
N SER A 491 -7.14 -23.60 -43.06
CA SER A 491 -5.85 -24.21 -42.72
C SER A 491 -5.27 -23.76 -41.38
N LYS A 492 -5.89 -22.78 -40.70
CA LYS A 492 -5.50 -22.26 -39.38
C LYS A 492 -6.56 -22.51 -38.29
N LYS A 493 -7.35 -23.57 -38.43
CA LYS A 493 -8.15 -24.16 -37.33
C LYS A 493 -7.22 -24.56 -36.16
N GLY A 494 -7.08 -23.66 -35.20
CA GLY A 494 -6.20 -23.80 -34.04
C GLY A 494 -6.99 -23.71 -32.74
N GLY A 495 -6.77 -24.68 -31.85
CA GLY A 495 -7.48 -24.80 -30.57
C GLY A 495 -7.99 -26.22 -30.32
N ALA A 496 -8.29 -26.54 -29.07
CA ALA A 496 -8.94 -27.79 -28.68
C ALA A 496 -10.36 -27.90 -29.27
N LEU A 497 -11.07 -26.77 -29.39
CA LEU A 497 -12.42 -26.69 -29.92
C LEU A 497 -12.48 -26.61 -31.47
N LYS A 498 -11.34 -26.51 -32.16
CA LYS A 498 -11.22 -26.43 -33.64
C LYS A 498 -12.06 -25.34 -34.31
N LEU A 499 -12.38 -24.26 -33.58
CA LEU A 499 -13.12 -23.10 -34.08
C LEU A 499 -12.34 -22.39 -35.21
N GLU A 500 -13.07 -21.84 -36.18
CA GLU A 500 -12.50 -20.92 -37.18
C GLU A 500 -12.10 -19.57 -36.53
N PRO A 501 -11.18 -18.78 -37.12
CA PRO A 501 -10.75 -17.50 -36.56
C PRO A 501 -11.90 -16.50 -36.30
N LEU A 502 -12.88 -16.44 -37.21
CA LEU A 502 -14.06 -15.56 -37.11
C LEU A 502 -14.99 -15.97 -35.96
N ASP A 503 -15.14 -17.27 -35.74
CA ASP A 503 -15.86 -17.80 -34.58
C ASP A 503 -15.10 -17.53 -33.28
N ARG A 504 -13.80 -17.80 -33.26
CA ARG A 504 -12.98 -17.84 -32.03
C ARG A 504 -12.75 -16.46 -31.42
N TYR A 505 -12.38 -15.48 -32.26
CA TYR A 505 -11.90 -14.17 -31.82
C TYR A 505 -12.94 -13.09 -32.12
N ILE A 506 -13.54 -12.54 -31.07
CA ILE A 506 -14.45 -11.40 -31.14
C ILE A 506 -13.62 -10.13 -30.94
N TYR A 507 -13.71 -9.14 -31.84
CA TYR A 507 -13.03 -7.86 -31.64
C TYR A 507 -13.75 -7.05 -30.54
N ILE A 508 -12.97 -6.45 -29.63
CA ILE A 508 -13.48 -5.66 -28.52
C ILE A 508 -13.38 -4.17 -28.90
N ASP A 509 -14.51 -3.55 -29.22
CA ASP A 509 -14.50 -2.18 -29.72
C ASP A 509 -14.07 -1.16 -28.66
N GLY A 510 -13.52 -0.04 -29.11
CA GLY A 510 -12.85 0.95 -28.25
C GLY A 510 -11.48 0.49 -27.71
N THR A 511 -10.99 -0.72 -28.04
CA THR A 511 -9.74 -1.28 -27.49
C THR A 511 -8.78 -1.81 -28.56
N LYS A 512 -7.60 -2.26 -28.13
CA LYS A 512 -6.68 -3.09 -28.94
C LYS A 512 -6.65 -4.55 -28.45
N GLU A 513 -7.81 -5.08 -28.10
CA GLU A 513 -7.98 -6.44 -27.60
C GLU A 513 -9.01 -7.23 -28.43
N ALA A 514 -8.93 -8.56 -28.33
CA ALA A 514 -9.98 -9.47 -28.78
C ALA A 514 -10.37 -10.41 -27.63
N TRP A 515 -11.64 -10.80 -27.55
CA TRP A 515 -12.08 -11.88 -26.67
C TRP A 515 -11.87 -13.23 -27.35
N ASP A 516 -11.07 -14.09 -26.75
CA ASP A 516 -10.90 -15.48 -27.16
C ASP A 516 -11.99 -16.33 -26.51
N ARG A 517 -12.96 -16.82 -27.29
CA ARG A 517 -14.08 -17.65 -26.77
C ARG A 517 -13.64 -19.02 -26.26
N GLU A 518 -12.52 -19.57 -26.72
CA GLU A 518 -12.00 -20.85 -26.23
C GLU A 518 -11.29 -20.65 -24.89
N LYS A 519 -10.45 -19.62 -24.78
CA LYS A 519 -9.69 -19.30 -23.55
C LYS A 519 -10.46 -18.41 -22.57
N LYS A 520 -11.67 -17.97 -22.95
CA LYS A 520 -12.63 -17.14 -22.20
C LYS A 520 -11.97 -15.97 -21.47
N ARG A 521 -11.17 -15.22 -22.24
CA ARG A 521 -10.40 -14.08 -21.73
C ARG A 521 -10.11 -13.06 -22.84
N ARG A 522 -9.83 -11.82 -22.43
CA ARG A 522 -9.25 -10.80 -23.30
C ARG A 522 -7.81 -11.19 -23.70
N LEU A 523 -7.43 -10.89 -24.93
CA LEU A 523 -6.08 -11.02 -25.47
C LEU A 523 -5.68 -9.72 -26.18
N PRO A 524 -4.46 -9.20 -25.99
CA PRO A 524 -3.99 -8.03 -26.74
C PRO A 524 -3.78 -8.37 -28.22
N GLU A 525 -3.92 -7.37 -29.08
CA GLU A 525 -3.81 -7.46 -30.55
C GLU A 525 -2.61 -8.33 -31.00
N GLY A 526 -1.43 -8.10 -30.41
CA GLY A 526 -0.21 -8.83 -30.72
C GLY A 526 -0.32 -10.35 -30.54
N SER A 527 -1.02 -10.82 -29.50
CA SER A 527 -1.24 -12.25 -29.28
C SER A 527 -2.18 -12.86 -30.32
N VAL A 528 -3.20 -12.13 -30.75
CA VAL A 528 -4.14 -12.56 -31.81
C VAL A 528 -3.42 -12.61 -33.16
N LYS A 529 -2.63 -11.57 -33.46
CA LYS A 529 -1.80 -11.48 -34.66
C LYS A 529 -0.74 -12.57 -34.73
N MET A 530 -0.10 -12.93 -33.62
CA MET A 530 0.82 -14.08 -33.56
C MET A 530 0.10 -15.42 -33.71
N ALA A 531 -1.12 -15.58 -33.19
CA ALA A 531 -1.90 -16.81 -33.32
C ALA A 531 -2.42 -17.05 -34.75
N LEU A 532 -2.78 -15.99 -35.48
CA LEU A 532 -3.34 -16.07 -36.84
C LEU A 532 -2.29 -15.88 -37.96
N GLY A 533 -1.17 -15.22 -37.69
CA GLY A 533 -0.18 -14.84 -38.70
C GLY A 533 -0.83 -14.11 -39.87
N ASP A 534 -0.57 -14.55 -41.10
CA ASP A 534 -1.15 -13.97 -42.35
C ASP A 534 -2.70 -13.94 -42.38
N ALA A 535 -3.38 -14.81 -41.63
CA ALA A 535 -4.85 -14.81 -41.55
C ALA A 535 -5.39 -13.69 -40.64
N TYR A 536 -4.52 -13.02 -39.87
CA TYR A 536 -4.92 -11.88 -39.05
C TYR A 536 -5.55 -10.76 -39.89
N GLN A 537 -4.98 -10.45 -41.06
CA GLN A 537 -5.53 -9.43 -41.97
C GLN A 537 -6.84 -9.88 -42.64
N LEU A 538 -7.06 -11.18 -42.81
CA LEU A 538 -8.34 -11.69 -43.32
C LEU A 538 -9.43 -11.62 -42.26
N TRP A 539 -9.11 -11.97 -41.00
CA TRP A 539 -10.00 -11.78 -39.86
C TRP A 539 -10.31 -10.30 -39.60
N LEU A 540 -9.30 -9.43 -39.60
CA LEU A 540 -9.42 -8.01 -39.26
C LEU A 540 -10.33 -7.24 -40.24
N ASN A 541 -10.28 -7.61 -41.52
CA ASN A 541 -11.00 -6.93 -42.61
C ASN A 541 -12.28 -7.68 -43.04
N SER A 542 -12.66 -8.78 -42.38
CA SER A 542 -13.89 -9.52 -42.69
C SER A 542 -15.13 -8.77 -42.17
N PRO A 543 -16.20 -8.62 -42.98
CA PRO A 543 -17.45 -8.02 -42.52
C PRO A 543 -18.19 -8.92 -41.51
N ASP A 544 -17.97 -10.23 -41.56
CA ASP A 544 -18.58 -11.23 -40.67
C ASP A 544 -17.88 -11.37 -39.32
N ARG A 545 -16.76 -10.66 -39.11
CA ARG A 545 -16.05 -10.64 -37.82
C ARG A 545 -16.95 -10.03 -36.75
N ARG A 546 -17.41 -10.84 -35.79
CA ARG A 546 -18.17 -10.36 -34.63
C ARG A 546 -17.37 -9.27 -33.88
N VAL A 547 -18.05 -8.15 -33.63
CA VAL A 547 -17.60 -7.04 -32.80
C VAL A 547 -18.51 -6.96 -31.57
N VAL A 548 -17.94 -6.67 -30.41
CA VAL A 548 -18.67 -6.43 -29.15
C VAL A 548 -17.99 -5.24 -28.45
N ASP A 549 -18.79 -4.33 -27.89
CA ASP A 549 -18.26 -3.16 -27.16
C ASP A 549 -17.53 -3.58 -25.87
N VAL A 550 -16.57 -2.78 -25.41
CA VAL A 550 -15.86 -3.02 -24.14
C VAL A 550 -16.79 -3.07 -22.93
N ASP A 551 -17.85 -2.26 -22.90
CA ASP A 551 -18.87 -2.23 -21.85
C ASP A 551 -19.86 -3.39 -21.95
N HIS A 552 -19.84 -4.14 -23.06
CA HIS A 552 -20.64 -5.35 -23.26
C HIS A 552 -19.91 -6.64 -22.80
N ILE A 553 -18.67 -6.54 -22.30
CA ILE A 553 -17.96 -7.65 -21.64
C ILE A 553 -18.14 -7.54 -20.13
N VAL A 554 -19.06 -8.34 -19.59
CA VAL A 554 -19.67 -8.13 -18.27
C VAL A 554 -19.64 -9.37 -17.41
N PHE A 555 -19.52 -9.19 -16.10
CA PHE A 555 -19.81 -10.25 -15.13
C PHE A 555 -21.30 -10.23 -14.81
N ASP A 556 -22.07 -11.18 -15.36
CA ASP A 556 -23.50 -11.34 -15.08
C ASP A 556 -23.78 -12.75 -14.51
N PRO A 557 -23.65 -12.96 -13.20
CA PRO A 557 -24.00 -14.22 -12.57
C PRO A 557 -25.50 -14.57 -12.63
N THR A 558 -26.37 -13.64 -13.05
CA THR A 558 -27.81 -13.91 -13.21
C THR A 558 -28.16 -14.55 -14.57
N MET A 559 -27.22 -14.55 -15.53
CA MET A 559 -27.43 -15.03 -16.90
C MET A 559 -28.63 -14.38 -17.62
N THR A 560 -28.97 -13.13 -17.31
CA THR A 560 -30.14 -12.44 -17.87
C THR A 560 -29.85 -11.63 -19.13
N LYS A 561 -28.58 -11.29 -19.39
CA LYS A 561 -28.17 -10.52 -20.57
C LYS A 561 -28.07 -11.39 -21.83
N ASP A 562 -28.55 -10.85 -22.95
CA ASP A 562 -28.56 -11.51 -24.27
C ASP A 562 -27.14 -11.89 -24.75
N PRO A 563 -26.81 -13.18 -24.93
CA PRO A 563 -25.51 -13.64 -25.42
C PRO A 563 -25.16 -13.22 -26.86
N ALA A 564 -26.13 -12.71 -27.64
CA ALA A 564 -25.86 -12.11 -28.96
C ALA A 564 -25.23 -10.71 -28.83
N ILE A 565 -25.63 -9.94 -27.82
CA ILE A 565 -25.15 -8.56 -27.58
C ILE A 565 -23.97 -8.54 -26.60
N TYR A 566 -24.03 -9.34 -25.53
CA TYR A 566 -23.09 -9.34 -24.41
C TYR A 566 -22.17 -10.56 -24.42
N ILE A 567 -20.97 -10.39 -23.85
CA ILE A 567 -20.07 -11.48 -23.47
C ILE A 567 -20.08 -11.58 -21.95
N ASN A 568 -20.68 -12.66 -21.43
CA ASN A 568 -20.66 -12.94 -20.00
C ASN A 568 -19.32 -13.60 -19.60
N THR A 569 -18.72 -13.12 -18.51
CA THR A 569 -17.50 -13.70 -17.91
C THR A 569 -17.83 -14.71 -16.78
N PHE A 570 -19.10 -14.80 -16.38
CA PHE A 570 -19.60 -15.90 -15.55
C PHE A 570 -19.87 -17.16 -16.40
N GLU A 571 -19.55 -18.34 -15.86
CA GLU A 571 -19.63 -19.63 -16.58
C GLU A 571 -20.45 -20.69 -15.83
N GLY A 572 -21.09 -20.32 -14.70
CA GLY A 572 -21.51 -21.28 -13.68
C GLY A 572 -20.37 -21.58 -12.69
N LEU A 573 -20.72 -22.13 -11.52
CA LEU A 573 -19.71 -22.54 -10.52
C LEU A 573 -18.91 -23.75 -11.03
N PRO A 574 -17.62 -23.89 -10.66
CA PRO A 574 -16.76 -24.95 -11.19
C PRO A 574 -17.06 -26.34 -10.61
N LEU A 575 -17.82 -26.41 -9.50
CA LEU A 575 -18.18 -27.64 -8.82
C LEU A 575 -19.61 -28.06 -9.21
N THR A 576 -19.80 -29.31 -9.60
CA THR A 576 -21.14 -29.88 -9.86
C THR A 576 -21.79 -30.32 -8.54
N PRO A 577 -23.05 -29.93 -8.24
CA PRO A 577 -23.72 -30.37 -7.02
C PRO A 577 -24.04 -31.86 -7.06
N VAL A 578 -23.94 -32.52 -5.90
CA VAL A 578 -24.31 -33.94 -5.71
C VAL A 578 -25.19 -34.02 -4.47
N ARG A 579 -26.34 -34.72 -4.52
CA ARG A 579 -27.15 -34.93 -3.33
C ARG A 579 -26.69 -36.18 -2.57
N ASN A 580 -25.90 -35.98 -1.50
CA ASN A 580 -25.45 -37.05 -0.62
C ASN A 580 -25.20 -36.54 0.81
N ASP A 581 -26.26 -36.42 1.62
CA ASP A 581 -26.22 -35.91 2.99
C ASP A 581 -25.18 -36.61 3.89
N ALA A 582 -24.88 -37.88 3.65
CA ALA A 582 -23.90 -38.66 4.42
C ALA A 582 -22.44 -38.32 4.08
N ALA A 583 -22.17 -37.79 2.89
CA ALA A 583 -20.83 -37.32 2.49
C ALA A 583 -20.53 -35.87 2.94
N CYS A 584 -21.51 -35.19 3.55
CA CYS A 584 -21.37 -33.85 4.11
C CYS A 584 -21.94 -33.76 5.55
N GLU A 585 -21.97 -34.85 6.31
CA GLU A 585 -22.52 -34.84 7.68
C GLU A 585 -21.66 -33.98 8.61
N ASN A 586 -20.34 -34.15 8.57
CA ASN A 586 -19.41 -33.40 9.39
C ASN A 586 -19.27 -31.95 8.91
N LEU A 587 -19.40 -31.71 7.59
CA LEU A 587 -19.51 -30.37 7.01
C LEU A 587 -20.77 -29.63 7.49
N ARG A 588 -21.94 -30.27 7.51
CA ARG A 588 -23.18 -29.69 8.06
C ARG A 588 -23.09 -29.50 9.58
N TRP A 589 -22.48 -30.46 10.29
CA TRP A 589 -22.21 -30.35 11.72
C TRP A 589 -21.27 -29.18 12.05
N LEU A 590 -20.27 -28.88 11.20
CA LEU A 590 -19.37 -27.72 11.39
C LEU A 590 -20.13 -26.39 11.38
N ILE A 591 -21.18 -26.26 10.57
CA ILE A 591 -22.06 -25.06 10.56
C ILE A 591 -22.80 -24.94 11.91
N ALA A 592 -23.40 -26.03 12.39
CA ALA A 592 -24.09 -26.06 13.69
C ALA A 592 -23.14 -25.78 14.88
N PHE A 593 -21.94 -26.38 14.85
CA PHE A 593 -20.88 -26.19 15.84
C PHE A 593 -20.42 -24.73 15.91
N LEU A 594 -20.15 -24.10 14.77
CA LEU A 594 -19.79 -22.68 14.70
C LEU A 594 -20.91 -21.75 15.18
N CYS A 595 -22.18 -22.17 15.05
CA CYS A 595 -23.34 -21.50 15.64
C CYS A 595 -23.58 -21.82 17.13
N ASN A 596 -22.70 -22.58 17.81
CA ASN A 596 -22.90 -23.08 19.18
C ASN A 596 -24.22 -23.88 19.38
N ASN A 597 -24.78 -24.44 18.31
CA ASN A 597 -26.12 -25.06 18.27
C ASN A 597 -27.31 -24.10 18.56
N ASP A 598 -27.13 -22.78 18.46
CA ASP A 598 -28.23 -21.82 18.41
C ASP A 598 -29.09 -22.07 17.17
N SER A 599 -30.35 -22.46 17.36
CA SER A 599 -31.23 -22.86 16.26
C SER A 599 -31.70 -21.71 15.38
N GLU A 600 -31.82 -20.48 15.90
CA GLU A 600 -32.22 -19.32 15.11
C GLU A 600 -31.03 -18.81 14.28
N ALA A 601 -29.83 -18.76 14.88
CA ALA A 601 -28.61 -18.42 14.17
C ALA A 601 -28.23 -19.47 13.11
N LEU A 602 -28.45 -20.76 13.39
CA LEU A 602 -28.19 -21.85 12.45
C LEU A 602 -29.14 -21.85 11.25
N ASP A 603 -30.45 -21.75 11.49
CA ASP A 603 -31.44 -21.66 10.40
C ASP A 603 -31.18 -20.45 9.50
N TRP A 604 -30.92 -19.29 10.10
CA TRP A 604 -30.57 -18.08 9.35
C TRP A 604 -29.28 -18.25 8.56
N LEU A 605 -28.22 -18.82 9.15
CA LEU A 605 -26.93 -19.01 8.46
C LEU A 605 -27.04 -20.00 7.29
N VAL A 606 -27.76 -21.11 7.47
CA VAL A 606 -27.96 -22.11 6.42
C VAL A 606 -28.74 -21.51 5.26
N LYS A 607 -29.83 -20.78 5.52
CA LYS A 607 -30.59 -20.06 4.48
C LYS A 607 -29.76 -18.94 3.84
N TRP A 608 -28.91 -18.24 4.60
CA TRP A 608 -28.01 -17.20 4.08
C TRP A 608 -26.90 -17.76 3.17
N LEU A 609 -26.39 -18.97 3.45
CA LEU A 609 -25.45 -19.68 2.57
C LEU A 609 -26.14 -20.26 1.33
N ALA A 610 -27.37 -20.76 1.48
CA ALA A 610 -28.17 -21.34 0.40
C ALA A 610 -28.70 -20.29 -0.60
N TYR A 611 -29.17 -19.13 -0.12
CA TYR A 611 -29.87 -18.15 -0.95
C TYR A 611 -29.05 -17.66 -2.18
N PRO A 612 -27.75 -17.33 -2.07
CA PRO A 612 -26.94 -16.94 -3.24
C PRO A 612 -26.60 -18.09 -4.20
N LEU A 613 -26.78 -19.34 -3.77
CA LEU A 613 -26.56 -20.53 -4.60
C LEU A 613 -27.83 -20.91 -5.37
N GLN A 614 -29.01 -20.81 -4.73
CA GLN A 614 -30.31 -20.98 -5.38
C GLN A 614 -30.67 -19.78 -6.28
N HIS A 615 -30.23 -18.57 -5.91
CA HIS A 615 -30.41 -17.33 -6.67
C HIS A 615 -29.05 -16.77 -7.09
N MET A 616 -28.44 -17.38 -8.11
CA MET A 616 -27.08 -17.02 -8.55
C MET A 616 -26.97 -15.53 -8.90
N GLY A 617 -25.96 -14.87 -8.31
CA GLY A 617 -25.81 -13.42 -8.39
C GLY A 617 -26.62 -12.60 -7.39
N ALA A 618 -27.35 -13.23 -6.46
CA ALA A 618 -27.99 -12.50 -5.37
C ALA A 618 -26.96 -11.84 -4.45
N LYS A 619 -27.05 -10.51 -4.36
CA LYS A 619 -26.32 -9.70 -3.39
C LYS A 619 -27.14 -9.55 -2.12
N MET A 620 -26.63 -10.01 -0.99
CA MET A 620 -27.29 -9.88 0.31
C MET A 620 -27.10 -8.46 0.86
N ASP A 621 -28.14 -7.88 1.47
CA ASP A 621 -28.04 -6.62 2.25
C ASP A 621 -27.40 -6.87 3.66
N THR A 622 -26.86 -8.08 3.86
CA THR A 622 -26.32 -8.62 5.12
C THR A 622 -25.02 -9.42 4.89
N ALA A 623 -24.28 -9.66 5.98
CA ALA A 623 -23.01 -10.37 6.04
C ALA A 623 -22.86 -11.11 7.37
N ILE A 624 -21.78 -11.89 7.52
CA ILE A 624 -21.52 -12.67 8.75
C ILE A 624 -20.17 -12.29 9.39
N LEU A 625 -20.14 -12.22 10.72
CA LEU A 625 -18.94 -11.94 11.53
C LEU A 625 -18.75 -13.06 12.55
N PHE A 626 -17.69 -13.84 12.41
CA PHE A 626 -17.30 -14.89 13.35
C PHE A 626 -16.03 -14.46 14.09
N HIS A 627 -16.14 -14.19 15.39
CA HIS A 627 -15.02 -13.72 16.18
C HIS A 627 -14.91 -14.38 17.56
N SER A 628 -13.69 -14.68 17.98
CA SER A 628 -13.42 -15.33 19.26
C SER A 628 -11.94 -15.20 19.61
N THR A 629 -11.60 -15.02 20.89
CA THR A 629 -10.19 -15.03 21.38
C THR A 629 -9.46 -16.37 21.20
N MET A 630 -10.13 -17.38 20.66
CA MET A 630 -9.65 -18.74 20.51
C MET A 630 -9.49 -19.12 19.03
N GLU A 631 -8.35 -19.76 18.74
CA GLU A 631 -7.99 -20.25 17.43
C GLU A 631 -8.41 -21.72 17.25
N GLY A 632 -8.29 -22.28 16.04
CA GLY A 632 -8.62 -23.69 15.79
C GLY A 632 -10.12 -24.07 15.88
N SER A 633 -11.04 -23.10 16.04
CA SER A 633 -12.49 -23.36 16.11
C SER A 633 -13.17 -23.65 14.75
N GLY A 634 -12.41 -23.93 13.69
CA GLY A 634 -12.96 -24.26 12.35
C GLY A 634 -13.50 -23.08 11.52
N LYS A 635 -13.32 -21.82 11.94
CA LYS A 635 -13.80 -20.61 11.22
C LYS A 635 -13.35 -20.57 9.74
N SER A 636 -12.04 -20.56 9.50
CA SER A 636 -11.46 -20.51 8.15
C SER A 636 -11.78 -21.77 7.36
N LEU A 637 -11.81 -22.94 8.01
CA LEU A 637 -12.18 -24.21 7.39
C LEU A 637 -13.55 -24.14 6.71
N LEU A 638 -14.59 -23.62 7.40
CA LEU A 638 -15.90 -23.45 6.78
C LEU A 638 -15.90 -22.36 5.70
N PHE A 639 -15.45 -21.15 6.02
CA PHE A 639 -15.72 -20.00 5.16
C PHE A 639 -14.68 -19.79 4.06
N ALA A 640 -13.40 -20.06 4.32
CA ALA A 640 -12.30 -19.90 3.36
C ALA A 640 -12.03 -21.19 2.57
N ASP A 641 -11.94 -22.36 3.22
CA ASP A 641 -11.61 -23.60 2.52
C ASP A 641 -12.85 -24.21 1.85
N ILE A 642 -13.86 -24.62 2.62
CA ILE A 642 -15.06 -25.31 2.11
C ILE A 642 -15.87 -24.44 1.14
N MET A 643 -16.25 -23.23 1.54
CA MET A 643 -16.97 -22.32 0.63
C MET A 643 -16.06 -21.75 -0.47
N GLY A 644 -14.74 -21.66 -0.25
CA GLY A 644 -13.79 -21.24 -1.27
C GLY A 644 -13.63 -22.24 -2.40
N GLU A 645 -13.64 -23.55 -2.09
CA GLU A 645 -13.70 -24.62 -3.08
C GLU A 645 -15.02 -24.59 -3.86
N LEU A 646 -16.16 -24.45 -3.16
CA LEU A 646 -17.51 -24.41 -3.75
C LEU A 646 -17.66 -23.31 -4.80
N TYR A 647 -17.25 -22.08 -4.47
CA TYR A 647 -17.25 -20.95 -5.41
C TYR A 647 -16.03 -20.95 -6.37
N GLY A 648 -14.97 -21.70 -6.04
CA GLY A 648 -13.70 -21.77 -6.75
C GLY A 648 -13.14 -20.40 -7.13
N ARG A 649 -12.94 -20.14 -8.43
CA ARG A 649 -12.38 -18.87 -8.93
C ARG A 649 -13.22 -17.62 -8.60
N TYR A 650 -14.47 -17.80 -8.18
CA TYR A 650 -15.39 -16.72 -7.78
C TYR A 650 -15.32 -16.38 -6.28
N SER A 651 -14.49 -17.10 -5.52
CA SER A 651 -14.12 -16.77 -4.14
C SER A 651 -12.88 -15.85 -4.07
N ALA A 652 -12.66 -15.21 -2.93
CA ALA A 652 -11.40 -14.58 -2.57
C ALA A 652 -11.19 -14.62 -1.05
N THR A 653 -10.01 -15.03 -0.59
CA THR A 653 -9.56 -14.81 0.81
C THR A 653 -8.74 -13.53 0.87
N VAL A 654 -9.01 -12.69 1.85
CA VAL A 654 -8.66 -11.26 1.86
C VAL A 654 -8.07 -10.87 3.22
N GLY A 655 -6.78 -10.52 3.23
CA GLY A 655 -6.10 -10.02 4.43
C GLY A 655 -6.25 -8.51 4.62
N GLN A 656 -5.88 -8.02 5.81
CA GLN A 656 -5.99 -6.60 6.20
C GLN A 656 -5.48 -5.62 5.12
N ALA A 657 -4.32 -5.87 4.51
CA ALA A 657 -3.72 -4.98 3.50
C ALA A 657 -4.56 -4.83 2.21
N GLN A 658 -5.32 -5.85 1.81
CA GLN A 658 -6.21 -5.80 0.64
C GLN A 658 -7.53 -5.08 0.95
N LEU A 659 -7.97 -5.08 2.21
CA LEU A 659 -9.10 -4.28 2.68
C LEU A 659 -8.71 -2.81 2.87
N GLU A 660 -7.53 -2.52 3.42
CA GLU A 660 -7.06 -1.14 3.62
C GLU A 660 -6.68 -0.45 2.31
N GLY A 661 -6.13 -1.19 1.34
CA GLY A 661 -5.64 -0.66 0.07
C GLY A 661 -6.69 0.07 -0.79
N ASN A 662 -6.20 1.06 -1.58
CA ASN A 662 -7.01 1.79 -2.56
C ASN A 662 -7.31 0.96 -3.83
N PHE A 663 -6.49 -0.04 -4.14
CA PHE A 663 -6.70 -0.94 -5.28
C PHE A 663 -7.56 -2.14 -4.87
N ASN A 664 -8.75 -2.26 -5.45
CA ASN A 664 -9.75 -3.26 -5.10
C ASN A 664 -10.17 -4.17 -6.27
N ALA A 665 -9.53 -4.07 -7.44
CA ALA A 665 -9.81 -4.90 -8.62
C ALA A 665 -9.78 -6.43 -8.39
N TRP A 666 -9.27 -6.91 -7.24
CA TRP A 666 -9.42 -8.30 -6.80
C TRP A 666 -10.88 -8.72 -6.53
N GLN A 667 -11.80 -7.76 -6.36
CA GLN A 667 -13.25 -7.95 -6.22
C GLN A 667 -13.94 -8.21 -7.56
N SER A 668 -13.26 -7.99 -8.69
CA SER A 668 -13.83 -8.19 -10.02
C SER A 668 -14.18 -9.66 -10.25
N GLY A 669 -15.41 -9.89 -10.71
CA GLY A 669 -15.97 -11.23 -10.87
C GLY A 669 -16.10 -12.05 -9.58
N LYS A 670 -16.34 -11.45 -8.41
CA LYS A 670 -16.48 -12.21 -7.14
C LYS A 670 -17.92 -12.38 -6.67
N LEU A 671 -18.22 -13.58 -6.18
CA LEU A 671 -19.48 -13.98 -5.54
C LEU A 671 -19.32 -14.21 -4.04
N TRP A 672 -18.11 -14.53 -3.59
CA TRP A 672 -17.79 -14.83 -2.20
C TRP A 672 -16.47 -14.19 -1.82
N ALA A 673 -16.39 -13.60 -0.62
CA ALA A 673 -15.15 -13.11 -0.06
C ALA A 673 -15.05 -13.35 1.44
N VAL A 674 -13.89 -13.84 1.88
CA VAL A 674 -13.57 -14.05 3.30
C VAL A 674 -12.52 -13.04 3.72
N PHE A 675 -12.80 -12.35 4.81
CA PHE A 675 -11.97 -11.29 5.35
C PHE A 675 -11.32 -11.78 6.64
N GLU A 676 -10.06 -12.21 6.56
CA GLU A 676 -9.32 -12.81 7.67
C GLU A 676 -8.47 -11.78 8.42
N GLU A 677 -8.37 -11.96 9.74
CA GLU A 677 -7.68 -11.04 10.67
C GLU A 677 -8.16 -9.58 10.56
N VAL A 678 -9.38 -9.35 10.06
CA VAL A 678 -9.76 -8.04 9.57
C VAL A 678 -10.08 -7.07 10.72
N VAL A 679 -9.37 -5.93 10.67
CA VAL A 679 -9.41 -4.73 11.52
C VAL A 679 -8.61 -4.78 12.84
N SER A 680 -7.33 -4.36 12.74
CA SER A 680 -6.45 -4.04 13.86
C SER A 680 -6.96 -2.85 14.71
N ARG A 681 -6.55 -2.81 15.99
CA ARG A 681 -7.03 -1.85 17.01
C ARG A 681 -7.03 -0.38 16.57
N ASP A 682 -5.97 0.07 15.90
CA ASP A 682 -5.72 1.49 15.61
C ASP A 682 -6.59 2.09 14.49
N GLN A 683 -7.22 1.26 13.63
CA GLN A 683 -7.98 1.74 12.46
C GLN A 683 -9.49 1.43 12.50
N ARG A 684 -10.00 0.93 13.64
CA ARG A 684 -11.36 0.37 13.75
C ARG A 684 -12.49 1.23 13.20
N TYR A 685 -12.45 2.53 13.45
CA TYR A 685 -13.51 3.45 13.02
C TYR A 685 -13.46 3.78 11.52
N ASN A 686 -12.28 3.74 10.90
CA ASN A 686 -12.09 4.17 9.51
C ASN A 686 -12.62 3.13 8.51
N GLN A 687 -12.40 1.84 8.78
CA GLN A 687 -12.76 0.77 7.85
C GLN A 687 -14.25 0.39 7.88
N VAL A 688 -14.98 0.71 8.97
CA VAL A 688 -16.42 0.41 9.10
C VAL A 688 -17.27 1.02 7.99
N GLY A 689 -16.93 2.23 7.50
CA GLY A 689 -17.61 2.84 6.36
C GLY A 689 -17.43 2.04 5.06
N LYS A 690 -16.19 1.62 4.79
CA LYS A 690 -15.82 0.81 3.61
C LYS A 690 -16.50 -0.56 3.65
N ILE A 691 -16.49 -1.22 4.80
CA ILE A 691 -17.18 -2.51 5.05
C ILE A 691 -18.69 -2.37 4.82
N LYS A 692 -19.35 -1.36 5.40
CA LYS A 692 -20.81 -1.18 5.25
C LYS A 692 -21.22 -0.90 3.80
N HIS A 693 -20.44 -0.10 3.06
CA HIS A 693 -20.68 0.12 1.64
C HIS A 693 -20.42 -1.15 0.80
N MET A 694 -19.37 -1.92 1.09
CA MET A 694 -19.08 -3.18 0.42
C MET A 694 -20.20 -4.22 0.60
N ILE A 695 -20.84 -4.26 1.78
CA ILE A 695 -21.97 -5.15 2.07
C ILE A 695 -23.24 -4.72 1.32
N THR A 696 -23.66 -3.44 1.36
CA THR A 696 -24.98 -3.03 0.79
C THR A 696 -24.89 -2.28 -0.55
N GLY A 697 -23.71 -2.12 -1.13
CA GLY A 697 -23.51 -1.46 -2.42
C GLY A 697 -23.86 -2.39 -3.58
N LYS A 698 -24.71 -1.93 -4.50
CA LYS A 698 -25.11 -2.70 -5.71
C LYS A 698 -24.06 -2.67 -6.82
N THR A 699 -23.26 -1.63 -6.86
CA THR A 699 -22.09 -1.49 -7.73
C THR A 699 -20.88 -1.17 -6.87
N VAL A 700 -19.69 -1.35 -7.45
CA VAL A 700 -18.43 -0.95 -6.83
C VAL A 700 -17.51 -0.36 -7.91
N ARG A 701 -16.84 0.72 -7.55
CA ARG A 701 -15.77 1.30 -8.36
C ARG A 701 -14.54 0.40 -8.26
N MET A 702 -14.14 -0.22 -9.36
CA MET A 702 -12.95 -1.05 -9.46
C MET A 702 -11.76 -0.19 -9.83
N GLU A 703 -10.80 -0.05 -8.92
CA GLU A 703 -9.54 0.67 -9.13
C GLU A 703 -8.39 -0.34 -9.21
N SER A 704 -7.63 -0.28 -10.31
CA SER A 704 -6.50 -1.16 -10.62
C SER A 704 -5.23 -0.37 -10.87
N LYS A 705 -4.07 -1.02 -10.80
CA LYS A 705 -2.80 -0.37 -11.13
C LYS A 705 -2.70 -0.22 -12.65
N PHE A 706 -2.36 0.98 -13.12
CA PHE A 706 -2.11 1.31 -14.53
C PHE A 706 -3.34 1.19 -15.47
N ILE A 707 -4.56 1.11 -14.93
CA ILE A 707 -5.81 1.09 -15.68
C ILE A 707 -6.76 2.11 -15.05
N ASN A 708 -7.48 2.88 -15.88
CA ASN A 708 -8.54 3.77 -15.40
C ASN A 708 -9.61 2.95 -14.67
N GLY A 709 -10.06 3.40 -13.50
CA GLY A 709 -11.10 2.70 -12.77
C GLY A 709 -12.41 2.61 -13.56
N TRP A 710 -13.11 1.47 -13.41
CA TRP A 710 -14.43 1.21 -14.00
C TRP A 710 -15.47 0.99 -12.89
N GLU A 711 -16.75 0.89 -13.25
CA GLU A 711 -17.81 0.51 -12.32
C GLU A 711 -18.33 -0.89 -12.69
N GLU A 712 -18.48 -1.75 -11.68
CA GLU A 712 -18.89 -3.15 -11.87
C GLU A 712 -20.01 -3.51 -10.89
N SER A 713 -20.93 -4.39 -11.30
CA SER A 713 -22.00 -4.90 -10.44
C SER A 713 -21.44 -5.74 -9.29
N ASN A 714 -21.79 -5.37 -8.06
CA ASN A 714 -21.30 -6.02 -6.85
C ASN A 714 -22.22 -7.21 -6.50
N HIS A 715 -21.77 -8.42 -6.82
CA HIS A 715 -22.43 -9.69 -6.49
C HIS A 715 -21.74 -10.45 -5.34
N MET A 716 -20.74 -9.83 -4.69
CA MET A 716 -19.86 -10.46 -3.71
C MET A 716 -20.47 -10.50 -2.31
N ASN A 717 -20.82 -11.67 -1.80
CA ASN A 717 -21.26 -11.86 -0.41
C ASN A 717 -20.04 -12.09 0.51
N SER A 718 -20.10 -11.57 1.73
CA SER A 718 -18.89 -11.40 2.57
C SER A 718 -19.01 -12.09 3.94
N ALA A 719 -17.98 -12.87 4.28
CA ALA A 719 -17.75 -13.44 5.61
C ALA A 719 -16.53 -12.78 6.26
N PHE A 720 -16.62 -12.41 7.53
CA PHE A 720 -15.55 -11.73 8.26
C PHE A 720 -15.11 -12.54 9.48
N LEU A 721 -13.81 -12.82 9.58
CA LEU A 721 -13.20 -13.65 10.62
C LEU A 721 -12.18 -12.83 11.41
N SER A 722 -12.21 -12.91 12.74
CA SER A 722 -11.29 -12.15 13.60
C SER A 722 -11.04 -12.86 14.94
N ASN A 723 -9.82 -12.77 15.46
CA ASN A 723 -9.49 -13.28 16.80
C ASN A 723 -9.58 -12.19 17.90
N GLU A 724 -9.99 -10.97 17.54
CA GLU A 724 -10.14 -9.86 18.48
C GLU A 724 -11.51 -9.85 19.21
N ILE A 725 -11.50 -9.46 20.49
CA ILE A 725 -12.69 -9.36 21.35
C ILE A 725 -13.72 -8.38 20.78
N MET A 726 -13.23 -7.32 20.13
CA MET A 726 -14.04 -6.31 19.43
C MET A 726 -13.42 -6.07 18.06
N PRO A 727 -13.85 -6.75 16.98
CA PRO A 727 -13.29 -6.57 15.64
C PRO A 727 -13.46 -5.12 15.17
N TRP A 728 -14.67 -4.58 15.26
CA TRP A 728 -14.99 -3.16 15.10
C TRP A 728 -16.30 -2.78 15.79
N PRO A 729 -16.56 -1.47 16.00
CA PRO A 729 -17.79 -1.01 16.63
C PRO A 729 -19.07 -1.32 15.83
N ILE A 730 -20.06 -1.90 16.51
CA ILE A 730 -21.41 -2.15 15.97
C ILE A 730 -22.43 -1.40 16.82
N SER A 731 -23.33 -0.66 16.18
CA SER A 731 -24.44 0.06 16.83
C SER A 731 -25.66 -0.83 17.01
N GLU A 732 -26.46 -0.58 18.05
CA GLU A 732 -27.72 -1.31 18.33
C GLU A 732 -28.66 -1.38 17.11
N ASP A 733 -28.75 -0.29 16.32
CA ASP A 733 -29.59 -0.21 15.13
C ASP A 733 -29.00 -0.90 13.88
N ASP A 734 -27.80 -1.50 13.96
CA ASP A 734 -27.20 -2.17 12.81
C ASP A 734 -27.77 -3.57 12.60
N ARG A 735 -28.38 -3.75 11.43
CA ARG A 735 -29.11 -4.95 11.00
C ARG A 735 -28.36 -5.76 9.93
N ARG A 736 -27.10 -5.41 9.64
CA ARG A 736 -26.33 -6.02 8.54
C ARG A 736 -25.58 -7.30 8.90
N MET A 737 -25.40 -7.61 10.19
CA MET A 737 -24.44 -8.65 10.59
C MET A 737 -25.04 -9.69 11.53
N LEU A 738 -24.99 -10.96 11.12
CA LEU A 738 -24.97 -12.06 12.08
C LEU A 738 -23.59 -11.99 12.77
N VAL A 739 -23.57 -12.00 14.10
CA VAL A 739 -22.33 -12.03 14.88
C VAL A 739 -22.32 -13.30 15.71
N MET A 740 -21.33 -14.16 15.53
CA MET A 740 -21.17 -15.38 16.30
C MET A 740 -19.82 -15.41 17.01
N TRP A 741 -19.81 -16.00 18.20
CA TRP A 741 -18.61 -16.31 18.97
C TRP A 741 -18.58 -17.81 19.21
N PRO A 742 -17.81 -18.58 18.41
CA PRO A 742 -17.61 -20.01 18.66
C PRO A 742 -16.99 -20.24 20.04
N LEU A 743 -17.62 -21.10 20.85
CA LEU A 743 -17.23 -21.35 22.25
C LEU A 743 -16.18 -22.45 22.42
N GLU A 744 -16.00 -23.32 21.42
CA GLU A 744 -15.17 -24.53 21.49
C GLU A 744 -14.12 -24.59 20.36
N THR A 745 -13.02 -25.31 20.59
CA THR A 745 -12.06 -25.68 19.53
C THR A 745 -12.60 -26.86 18.73
N LEU A 746 -12.25 -26.96 17.43
CA LEU A 746 -12.69 -28.08 16.60
C LEU A 746 -12.10 -29.40 17.13
N PRO A 747 -12.91 -30.40 17.54
CA PRO A 747 -12.39 -31.65 18.08
C PRO A 747 -11.57 -32.41 17.02
N SER A 748 -10.43 -32.99 17.41
CA SER A 748 -9.50 -33.64 16.46
C SER A 748 -10.09 -34.84 15.72
N GLU A 749 -11.10 -35.51 16.29
CA GLU A 749 -11.87 -36.56 15.63
C GLU A 749 -12.75 -36.00 14.51
N ARG A 750 -13.51 -34.93 14.80
CA ARG A 750 -14.31 -34.21 13.79
C ARG A 750 -13.42 -33.56 12.73
N GLN A 751 -12.24 -33.04 13.09
CA GLN A 751 -11.26 -32.52 12.14
C GLN A 751 -10.81 -33.60 11.13
N LYS A 752 -10.51 -34.81 11.60
CA LYS A 752 -10.19 -35.96 10.73
C LYS A 752 -11.37 -36.37 9.86
N ALA A 753 -12.58 -36.38 10.40
CA ALA A 753 -13.79 -36.71 9.66
C ALA A 753 -14.10 -35.68 8.55
N ILE A 754 -13.96 -34.37 8.83
CA ILE A 754 -14.10 -33.30 7.83
C ILE A 754 -13.03 -33.42 6.74
N ALA A 755 -11.77 -33.70 7.09
CA ALA A 755 -10.71 -33.95 6.11
C ALA A 755 -11.02 -35.18 5.22
N GLY A 756 -11.65 -36.22 5.79
CA GLY A 756 -12.18 -37.36 5.05
C GLY A 756 -13.32 -36.99 4.10
N GLU A 757 -14.28 -36.18 4.52
CA GLU A 757 -15.37 -35.68 3.66
C GLU A 757 -14.83 -34.83 2.51
N LEU A 758 -13.95 -33.87 2.80
CA LEU A 758 -13.28 -33.02 1.79
C LEU A 758 -12.60 -33.87 0.71
N ALA A 759 -11.77 -34.84 1.10
CA ALA A 759 -11.06 -35.72 0.17
C ALA A 759 -11.98 -36.62 -0.68
N ASN A 760 -13.24 -36.81 -0.28
CA ASN A 760 -14.23 -37.66 -0.95
C ASN A 760 -15.41 -36.87 -1.57
N GLY A 761 -15.21 -35.58 -1.88
CA GLY A 761 -16.20 -34.77 -2.58
C GLY A 761 -17.30 -34.18 -1.70
N GLY A 762 -17.07 -34.08 -0.39
CA GLY A 762 -18.03 -33.55 0.59
C GLY A 762 -18.49 -32.13 0.30
N VAL A 763 -17.67 -31.29 -0.36
CA VAL A 763 -18.10 -29.93 -0.78
C VAL A 763 -19.17 -29.99 -1.87
N ALA A 764 -19.10 -30.95 -2.80
CA ALA A 764 -20.15 -31.17 -3.80
C ALA A 764 -21.44 -31.70 -3.17
N ALA A 765 -21.30 -32.53 -2.13
CA ALA A 765 -22.40 -33.02 -1.30
C ALA A 765 -23.05 -31.89 -0.46
N LEU A 766 -22.25 -30.96 0.07
CA LEU A 766 -22.74 -29.77 0.78
C LEU A 766 -23.44 -28.80 -0.18
N TYR A 767 -22.92 -28.60 -1.38
CA TYR A 767 -23.55 -27.77 -2.41
C TYR A 767 -24.91 -28.34 -2.83
N GLY A 768 -25.00 -29.65 -3.10
CA GLY A 768 -26.28 -30.30 -3.37
C GLY A 768 -27.27 -30.23 -2.20
N TRP A 769 -26.78 -30.28 -0.94
CA TRP A 769 -27.62 -30.07 0.24
C TRP A 769 -28.16 -28.63 0.34
N LEU A 770 -27.32 -27.61 0.11
CA LEU A 770 -27.70 -26.19 0.15
C LEU A 770 -28.72 -25.81 -0.92
N LEU A 771 -28.74 -26.49 -2.07
CA LEU A 771 -29.69 -26.22 -3.15
C LEU A 771 -31.14 -26.63 -2.83
N ASP A 772 -31.37 -27.61 -1.95
CA ASP A 772 -32.72 -28.02 -1.53
C ASP A 772 -33.11 -27.48 -0.12
N VAL A 773 -32.36 -26.52 0.42
CA VAL A 773 -32.75 -25.83 1.67
C VAL A 773 -34.01 -25.01 1.40
N ASP A 774 -35.10 -25.30 2.12
CA ASP A 774 -36.29 -24.46 2.09
C ASP A 774 -35.98 -23.07 2.66
N LEU A 775 -36.20 -22.05 1.84
CA LEU A 775 -35.99 -20.65 2.19
C LEU A 775 -37.24 -20.03 2.85
N GLY A 776 -38.45 -20.52 2.55
CA GLY A 776 -39.70 -19.84 2.93
C GLY A 776 -39.71 -18.36 2.52
N ASP A 777 -40.02 -17.46 3.47
CA ASP A 777 -39.98 -16.00 3.27
C ASP A 777 -38.55 -15.40 3.21
N PHE A 778 -37.50 -16.22 3.34
CA PHE A 778 -36.12 -15.73 3.41
C PHE A 778 -35.67 -15.08 2.10
N ASN A 779 -35.11 -13.87 2.21
CA ASN A 779 -34.68 -13.04 1.09
C ASN A 779 -33.43 -12.23 1.44
N GLN A 780 -32.89 -11.49 0.46
CA GLN A 780 -31.68 -10.65 0.59
C GLN A 780 -31.68 -9.69 1.80
N ARG A 781 -32.84 -9.36 2.37
CA ARG A 781 -33.03 -8.40 3.47
C ARG A 781 -33.44 -9.04 4.80
N THR A 782 -33.53 -10.37 4.88
CA THR A 782 -33.84 -11.05 6.14
C THR A 782 -32.81 -10.67 7.19
N ARG A 783 -33.28 -10.05 8.28
CA ARG A 783 -32.38 -9.57 9.33
C ARG A 783 -31.83 -10.77 10.11
N PRO A 784 -30.55 -10.74 10.50
CA PRO A 784 -29.99 -11.76 11.38
C PRO A 784 -30.58 -11.65 12.80
N PRO A 785 -30.65 -12.77 13.55
CA PRO A 785 -31.11 -12.78 14.93
C PRO A 785 -30.22 -11.95 15.87
N LYS A 786 -30.79 -11.59 17.04
CA LYS A 786 -30.05 -10.91 18.11
C LYS A 786 -29.33 -11.92 19.00
N THR A 787 -28.17 -12.37 18.55
CA THR A 787 -27.30 -13.31 19.28
C THR A 787 -26.63 -12.64 20.48
N GLU A 788 -26.28 -13.42 21.50
CA GLU A 788 -25.47 -13.00 22.66
C GLU A 788 -24.14 -12.34 22.23
N ALA A 789 -23.47 -12.91 21.23
CA ALA A 789 -22.23 -12.37 20.69
C ALA A 789 -22.43 -10.98 20.05
N ARG A 790 -23.53 -10.78 19.30
CA ARG A 790 -23.90 -9.46 18.79
C ARG A 790 -24.15 -8.47 19.93
N GLN A 791 -24.92 -8.88 20.95
CA GLN A 791 -25.31 -7.99 22.04
C GLN A 791 -24.09 -7.53 22.84
N ARG A 792 -23.20 -8.46 23.21
CA ARG A 792 -21.92 -8.17 23.85
C ARG A 792 -21.04 -7.24 23.01
N LEU A 793 -20.97 -7.44 21.69
CA LEU A 793 -20.19 -6.57 20.80
C LEU A 793 -20.80 -5.16 20.71
N VAL A 794 -22.13 -5.02 20.67
CA VAL A 794 -22.83 -3.73 20.73
C VAL A 794 -22.57 -3.01 22.07
N GLU A 795 -22.54 -3.76 23.17
CA GLU A 795 -22.24 -3.23 24.51
C GLU A 795 -20.81 -2.71 24.64
N LEU A 796 -19.82 -3.50 24.20
CA LEU A 796 -18.43 -3.07 24.11
C LEU A 796 -18.24 -1.89 23.13
N SER A 797 -19.16 -1.69 22.19
CA SER A 797 -19.14 -0.58 21.22
C SER A 797 -19.76 0.72 21.74
N ARG A 798 -20.32 0.74 22.97
CA ARG A 798 -20.92 1.94 23.55
C ARG A 798 -19.83 2.95 23.92
N THR A 799 -19.99 4.20 23.48
CA THR A 799 -19.15 5.32 23.96
C THR A 799 -19.57 5.72 25.38
N ALA A 800 -18.65 6.30 26.16
CA ALA A 800 -18.84 6.68 27.57
C ALA A 800 -20.23 7.27 27.92
N TRP A 801 -20.76 8.20 27.11
CA TRP A 801 -22.07 8.82 27.37
C TRP A 801 -23.26 7.86 27.15
N GLN A 802 -23.13 6.88 26.25
CA GLN A 802 -24.13 5.84 25.99
C GLN A 802 -24.12 4.79 27.10
N THR A 803 -22.93 4.42 27.59
CA THR A 803 -22.75 3.56 28.76
C THR A 803 -23.36 4.23 29.98
N PHE A 804 -22.98 5.48 30.28
CA PHE A 804 -23.59 6.27 31.36
C PHE A 804 -25.12 6.38 31.23
N PHE A 805 -25.64 6.69 30.04
CA PHE A 805 -27.09 6.76 29.79
C PHE A 805 -27.80 5.43 30.09
N HIS A 806 -27.22 4.30 29.68
CA HIS A 806 -27.77 2.97 29.93
C HIS A 806 -27.79 2.66 31.44
N LEU A 807 -26.66 2.81 32.13
CA LEU A 807 -26.56 2.62 33.57
C LEU A 807 -27.50 3.56 34.35
N TRP A 808 -27.67 4.80 33.89
CA TRP A 808 -28.58 5.78 34.49
C TRP A 808 -30.05 5.38 34.33
N ARG A 809 -30.45 4.90 33.14
CA ARG A 809 -31.82 4.45 32.84
C ARG A 809 -32.18 3.15 33.55
N ASN A 810 -31.22 2.22 33.63
CA ASN A 810 -31.40 0.93 34.32
C ASN A 810 -31.41 1.08 35.86
N GLY A 811 -30.99 2.24 36.39
CA GLY A 811 -30.86 2.47 37.84
C GLY A 811 -29.55 1.93 38.44
N GLU A 812 -28.62 1.44 37.63
CA GLU A 812 -27.31 0.92 38.04
C GLU A 812 -26.38 2.01 38.60
N LEU A 813 -26.61 3.28 38.26
CA LEU A 813 -25.94 4.41 38.92
C LEU A 813 -26.55 4.78 40.30
N GLY A 814 -27.67 4.17 40.68
CA GLY A 814 -28.37 4.45 41.95
C GLY A 814 -29.89 4.36 41.83
N TYR A 815 -30.52 3.76 42.85
CA TYR A 815 -31.96 3.53 42.88
C TYR A 815 -32.76 4.83 42.78
N GLY A 816 -33.67 4.89 41.80
CA GLY A 816 -34.56 6.03 41.59
C GLY A 816 -33.87 7.29 41.06
N LEU A 817 -32.65 7.22 40.51
CA LEU A 817 -31.99 8.37 39.85
C LEU A 817 -32.55 8.67 38.45
N TRP A 818 -33.29 7.76 37.83
CA TRP A 818 -34.02 8.03 36.59
C TRP A 818 -35.23 8.93 36.89
N GLY A 819 -35.12 10.23 36.64
CA GLY A 819 -36.20 11.20 36.88
C GLY A 819 -35.82 12.67 36.62
N CYS A 820 -36.76 13.58 36.90
CA CYS A 820 -36.62 15.04 36.72
C CYS A 820 -35.43 15.62 37.49
N CYS A 821 -34.43 16.15 36.78
CA CYS A 821 -33.18 16.67 37.37
C CYS A 821 -32.54 17.78 36.50
N LEU A 822 -31.58 18.53 37.06
CA LEU A 822 -30.87 19.58 36.31
C LEU A 822 -29.86 18.99 35.31
N THR A 823 -29.77 19.58 34.12
CA THR A 823 -28.78 19.16 33.10
C THR A 823 -27.33 19.39 33.56
N SER A 824 -27.10 20.28 34.53
CA SER A 824 -25.80 20.49 35.19
C SER A 824 -25.42 19.33 36.10
N ASP A 825 -26.39 18.77 36.81
CA ASP A 825 -26.14 17.81 37.89
C ASP A 825 -25.95 16.40 37.31
N VAL A 826 -26.73 16.04 36.27
CA VAL A 826 -26.47 14.82 35.47
C VAL A 826 -25.11 14.88 34.78
N TYR A 827 -24.71 16.06 34.30
CA TYR A 827 -23.37 16.23 33.71
C TYR A 827 -22.26 16.12 34.77
N ALA A 828 -22.45 16.67 35.97
CA ALA A 828 -21.50 16.52 37.07
C ALA A 828 -21.35 15.05 37.48
N MET A 829 -22.46 14.32 37.61
CA MET A 829 -22.48 12.87 37.85
C MET A 829 -21.79 12.08 36.72
N PHE A 830 -21.92 12.50 35.46
CA PHE A 830 -21.18 11.92 34.33
C PHE A 830 -19.66 12.15 34.41
N ILE A 831 -19.21 13.35 34.81
CA ILE A 831 -17.78 13.64 34.99
C ILE A 831 -17.20 12.83 36.16
N GLU A 832 -17.93 12.71 37.27
CA GLU A 832 -17.53 11.89 38.42
C GLU A 832 -17.50 10.38 38.06
N TRP A 833 -18.53 9.88 37.38
CA TRP A 833 -18.56 8.52 36.85
C TRP A 833 -17.39 8.25 35.89
N CYS A 834 -17.06 9.19 35.00
CA CYS A 834 -15.90 9.07 34.12
C CYS A 834 -14.58 8.99 34.90
N ALA A 835 -14.41 9.82 35.94
CA ALA A 835 -13.22 9.80 36.79
C ALA A 835 -13.07 8.46 37.54
N HIS A 836 -14.17 7.92 38.09
CA HIS A 836 -14.17 6.63 38.80
C HIS A 836 -13.87 5.45 37.87
N ASN A 837 -14.43 5.44 36.65
CA ASN A 837 -14.32 4.32 35.71
C ASN A 837 -13.17 4.47 34.69
N LYS A 838 -12.39 5.55 34.76
CA LYS A 838 -11.33 5.92 33.78
C LYS A 838 -11.85 6.10 32.36
N GLU A 839 -13.10 6.54 32.23
CA GLU A 839 -13.81 6.74 30.97
C GLU A 839 -13.58 8.14 30.40
N HIS A 840 -13.69 8.27 29.06
CA HIS A 840 -13.39 9.53 28.40
C HIS A 840 -14.55 10.54 28.51
N ALA A 841 -14.41 11.48 29.45
CA ALA A 841 -15.26 12.65 29.58
C ALA A 841 -15.32 13.51 28.29
N MET A 842 -16.46 14.18 28.07
CA MET A 842 -16.68 15.15 27.00
C MET A 842 -17.31 16.42 27.55
N SER A 843 -17.28 17.54 26.80
CA SER A 843 -17.84 18.81 27.29
C SER A 843 -19.36 18.78 27.46
N GLN A 844 -19.86 19.56 28.42
CA GLN A 844 -21.28 19.66 28.78
C GLN A 844 -22.19 19.92 27.56
N THR A 845 -21.78 20.79 26.64
CA THR A 845 -22.54 21.10 25.43
C THR A 845 -22.71 19.87 24.54
N LYS A 846 -21.67 19.04 24.37
CA LYS A 846 -21.74 17.79 23.62
C LYS A 846 -22.59 16.76 24.35
N PHE A 847 -22.26 16.47 25.62
CA PHE A 847 -23.00 15.52 26.45
C PHE A 847 -24.49 15.83 26.49
N SER A 848 -24.84 17.09 26.79
CA SER A 848 -26.23 17.51 26.96
C SER A 848 -27.02 17.56 25.65
N LEU A 849 -26.36 17.74 24.50
CA LEU A 849 -26.99 17.63 23.18
C LEU A 849 -27.23 16.16 22.80
N MET A 850 -26.22 15.30 22.94
CA MET A 850 -26.32 13.86 22.64
C MET A 850 -27.38 13.18 23.51
N LEU A 851 -27.38 13.47 24.81
CA LEU A 851 -28.36 12.92 25.75
C LEU A 851 -29.79 13.44 25.49
N SER A 852 -29.94 14.68 24.99
CA SER A 852 -31.25 15.22 24.62
C SER A 852 -31.91 14.55 23.40
N ALA A 853 -31.17 13.71 22.66
CA ALA A 853 -31.74 12.83 21.63
C ALA A 853 -32.31 11.51 22.19
N LYS A 854 -32.24 11.29 23.52
CA LYS A 854 -32.72 10.09 24.22
C LYS A 854 -33.56 10.40 25.48
N VAL A 855 -33.48 11.62 26.01
CA VAL A 855 -34.23 12.11 27.18
C VAL A 855 -34.77 13.50 26.85
N GLU A 856 -36.03 13.80 27.17
CA GLU A 856 -36.56 15.14 26.91
C GLU A 856 -35.75 16.19 27.70
N LYS A 857 -35.44 17.31 27.06
CA LYS A 857 -34.63 18.38 27.64
C LYS A 857 -35.35 19.72 27.52
N THR A 858 -35.57 20.39 28.64
CA THR A 858 -36.20 21.71 28.66
C THR A 858 -35.24 22.81 28.17
N ARG A 859 -35.79 23.95 27.75
CA ARG A 859 -35.04 25.22 27.75
C ARG A 859 -34.73 25.64 29.20
N ALA A 860 -33.98 26.71 29.38
CA ALA A 860 -33.78 27.29 30.71
C ALA A 860 -35.13 27.80 31.27
N ILE A 861 -35.62 27.15 32.34
CA ILE A 861 -36.91 27.43 32.99
C ILE A 861 -36.70 27.83 34.46
N PRO A 862 -37.62 28.63 35.04
CA PRO A 862 -37.48 29.09 36.42
C PRO A 862 -37.75 27.97 37.42
N TRP A 863 -36.89 27.83 38.41
CA TRP A 863 -37.01 26.90 39.55
C TRP A 863 -36.64 27.57 40.87
N SER A 864 -37.15 27.05 41.99
CA SER A 864 -36.84 27.54 43.33
C SER A 864 -35.64 26.78 43.90
N ASP A 865 -34.51 27.46 44.08
CA ASP A 865 -33.33 26.88 44.73
C ASP A 865 -33.39 27.11 46.24
N CYS A 866 -33.81 26.07 46.97
CA CYS A 866 -33.94 26.08 48.42
C CYS A 866 -32.63 25.77 49.16
N SER A 867 -31.50 25.53 48.47
CA SER A 867 -30.26 25.01 49.08
C SER A 867 -29.62 25.95 50.12
N THR A 868 -29.96 27.24 50.08
CA THR A 868 -29.39 28.28 50.96
C THR A 868 -30.33 28.73 52.09
N GLY A 869 -31.43 28.00 52.34
CA GLY A 869 -32.41 28.36 53.36
C GLY A 869 -33.29 29.58 53.03
N LYS A 870 -33.14 30.14 51.82
CA LYS A 870 -34.03 31.14 51.23
C LYS A 870 -34.42 30.64 49.83
N ASP A 871 -35.68 30.79 49.44
CA ASP A 871 -36.13 30.40 48.09
C ASP A 871 -35.61 31.39 47.04
N VAL A 872 -34.44 31.09 46.47
CA VAL A 872 -33.84 31.90 45.41
C VAL A 872 -34.32 31.37 44.06
N ARG A 873 -35.11 32.17 43.34
CA ARG A 873 -35.58 31.81 41.99
C ARG A 873 -34.40 31.86 41.00
N ARG A 874 -34.05 30.71 40.43
CA ARG A 874 -32.97 30.54 39.44
C ARG A 874 -33.55 30.04 38.11
N PHE A 875 -32.78 30.12 37.03
CA PHE A 875 -33.12 29.53 35.73
C PHE A 875 -32.12 28.44 35.38
N ALA A 876 -32.61 27.28 34.92
CA ALA A 876 -31.77 26.17 34.49
C ALA A 876 -32.52 25.26 33.50
N ALA A 877 -31.77 24.49 32.71
CA ALA A 877 -32.35 23.43 31.88
C ALA A 877 -32.44 22.12 32.68
N PHE A 878 -33.47 21.33 32.39
CA PHE A 878 -33.78 20.07 33.05
C PHE A 878 -33.76 18.92 32.04
N PHE A 879 -33.39 17.73 32.51
CA PHE A 879 -33.73 16.47 31.84
C PHE A 879 -35.02 15.91 32.45
N MET A 880 -35.94 15.49 31.59
CA MET A 880 -37.24 14.94 31.91
C MET A 880 -37.36 13.55 31.25
N PRO A 881 -37.01 12.47 31.98
CA PRO A 881 -37.28 11.12 31.51
C PRO A 881 -38.77 10.86 31.29
N SER A 882 -39.11 10.38 30.10
CA SER A 882 -40.49 10.20 29.61
C SER A 882 -41.16 8.90 30.05
N ASP A 883 -40.45 8.02 30.76
CA ASP A 883 -40.86 6.63 31.04
C ASP A 883 -41.87 6.50 32.20
N GLY A 884 -42.72 7.53 32.38
CA GLY A 884 -43.79 7.57 33.39
C GLY A 884 -45.19 7.56 32.75
N ASP A 885 -46.22 7.80 33.56
CA ASP A 885 -47.61 7.91 33.08
C ASP A 885 -47.77 9.13 32.15
N PRO A 886 -48.08 8.94 30.85
CA PRO A 886 -48.19 10.03 29.88
C PRO A 886 -49.39 10.97 30.12
N SER A 887 -50.30 10.64 31.04
CA SER A 887 -51.40 11.53 31.44
C SER A 887 -50.97 12.65 32.41
N LEU A 888 -49.80 12.53 33.04
CA LEU A 888 -49.29 13.49 34.03
C LEU A 888 -47.96 14.12 33.56
N PRO A 889 -48.00 15.21 32.76
CA PRO A 889 -46.80 15.89 32.30
C PRO A 889 -45.96 16.43 33.48
N PRO A 890 -44.61 16.40 33.40
CA PRO A 890 -43.75 16.83 34.49
C PRO A 890 -44.01 18.30 34.84
N SER A 891 -44.43 18.54 36.08
CA SER A 891 -44.88 19.86 36.54
C SER A 891 -43.79 20.93 36.42
N MET A 892 -43.99 21.86 35.49
CA MET A 892 -43.13 23.03 35.26
C MET A 892 -43.24 24.12 36.35
N ASN A 893 -43.94 23.85 37.46
CA ASN A 893 -44.00 24.76 38.62
C ASN A 893 -42.63 24.83 39.32
N ALA A 894 -42.09 26.04 39.44
CA ALA A 894 -40.77 26.32 40.00
C ALA A 894 -40.50 25.69 41.38
N ALA A 895 -41.52 25.61 42.26
CA ALA A 895 -41.40 25.01 43.58
C ALA A 895 -41.35 23.47 43.53
N VAL A 896 -42.11 22.86 42.60
CA VAL A 896 -42.10 21.41 42.37
C VAL A 896 -40.76 21.00 41.74
N LEU A 897 -40.25 21.77 40.78
CA LEU A 897 -38.91 21.57 40.22
C LEU A 897 -37.82 21.67 41.31
N GLY A 898 -37.92 22.65 42.21
CA GLY A 898 -37.01 22.78 43.36
C GLY A 898 -37.06 21.59 44.34
N LYS A 899 -38.26 21.05 44.59
CA LYS A 899 -38.44 19.81 45.37
C LYS A 899 -37.80 18.61 44.65
N ASN A 900 -38.10 18.41 43.37
CA ASN A 900 -37.58 17.29 42.58
C ASN A 900 -36.05 17.28 42.54
N VAL A 901 -35.41 18.44 42.34
CA VAL A 901 -33.94 18.58 42.34
C VAL A 901 -33.35 18.23 43.71
N ARG A 902 -34.01 18.61 44.82
CA ARG A 902 -33.57 18.24 46.17
C ARG A 902 -33.66 16.72 46.37
N GLU A 903 -34.80 16.11 46.06
CA GLU A 903 -35.02 14.66 46.21
C GLU A 903 -34.13 13.82 45.27
N TRP A 904 -33.78 14.35 44.10
CA TRP A 904 -32.81 13.72 43.19
C TRP A 904 -31.39 13.77 43.75
N ARG A 905 -30.97 14.95 44.27
CA ARG A 905 -29.66 15.13 44.91
C ARG A 905 -29.49 14.24 46.15
N GLU A 906 -30.48 14.15 47.03
CA GLU A 906 -30.37 13.27 48.21
C GLU A 906 -30.32 11.78 47.81
N ARG A 907 -31.05 11.35 46.77
CA ARG A 907 -30.89 10.00 46.19
C ARG A 907 -29.48 9.78 45.63
N ALA A 908 -28.87 10.79 45.02
CA ALA A 908 -27.51 10.69 44.49
C ALA A 908 -26.47 10.53 45.61
N LYS A 909 -26.60 11.28 46.72
CA LYS A 909 -25.75 11.07 47.92
C LYS A 909 -25.90 9.67 48.50
N LEU A 910 -27.14 9.17 48.61
CA LEU A 910 -27.43 7.82 49.09
C LEU A 910 -26.87 6.72 48.17
N ALA A 911 -26.69 7.01 46.87
CA ALA A 911 -26.00 6.16 45.92
C ALA A 911 -24.46 6.36 45.89
N GLY A 912 -23.90 7.21 46.75
CA GLY A 912 -22.46 7.42 46.89
C GLY A 912 -21.85 8.55 46.05
N TRP A 913 -22.67 9.37 45.38
CA TRP A 913 -22.17 10.48 44.55
C TRP A 913 -21.82 11.73 45.37
N THR A 914 -20.76 12.44 44.98
CA THR A 914 -20.20 13.59 45.71
C THR A 914 -20.93 14.89 45.37
N VAL A 915 -22.23 14.95 45.65
CA VAL A 915 -23.15 16.02 45.23
C VAL A 915 -22.69 17.43 45.66
N GLU A 916 -22.12 17.55 46.85
CA GLU A 916 -21.52 18.77 47.40
C GLU A 916 -20.37 19.30 46.53
N ALA A 917 -19.58 18.42 45.91
CA ALA A 917 -18.47 18.83 45.05
C ALA A 917 -18.95 19.43 43.72
N TRP A 918 -20.16 19.09 43.25
CA TRP A 918 -20.67 19.53 41.94
C TRP A 918 -20.87 21.04 41.79
N ASP A 919 -20.82 21.81 42.88
CA ASP A 919 -21.01 23.28 42.84
C ASP A 919 -19.91 24.04 42.07
N HIS A 920 -18.70 23.48 41.90
CA HIS A 920 -17.67 24.12 41.09
C HIS A 920 -18.02 24.08 39.58
N ILE A 921 -18.64 22.99 39.11
CA ILE A 921 -19.08 22.82 37.71
C ILE A 921 -20.19 23.82 37.39
N LYS A 922 -21.06 24.13 38.36
CA LYS A 922 -22.18 25.08 38.22
C LYS A 922 -21.74 26.53 38.00
N ARG A 923 -20.46 26.88 38.25
CA ARG A 923 -19.88 28.20 37.93
C ARG A 923 -19.26 28.32 36.54
N VAL A 924 -19.12 27.21 35.81
CA VAL A 924 -18.61 27.16 34.42
C VAL A 924 -19.75 26.91 33.42
N ALA A 925 -20.91 26.49 33.93
CA ALA A 925 -22.12 26.16 33.17
C ALA A 925 -23.18 27.28 33.13
N ALA A 926 -22.90 28.43 33.76
CA ALA A 926 -23.80 29.57 33.94
C ALA A 926 -23.14 30.86 33.48
#